data_AF-A0A0A9WWQ8-F1
#
_entry.id   AF-A0A0A9WWQ8-F1
#
_cell.length_a   1.000
_cell.length_b   1.000
_cell.length_c   1.000
_cell.angle_alpha   90.00
_cell.angle_beta   90.00
_cell.angle_gamma   90.00
#
_symmetry.space_group_name_H-M   'P 1'
#
loop_
_entity.id
_entity.type
_entity.pdbx_description
1 polymer ?
#
loop_
_entity_poly.entity_id
_entity_poly.type
_entity_poly.pdbx_seq_one_letter_code
_entity_poly.pdbx_strand_id
1 'polypeptide(L)'
;MLILHIYFIFFKANLTLLKVGSPGVLYSYSSVQNHKVGPVAAKPKVSNSAVTVRTKFPETWIWEIIDSGEDGVAKLTKTVPDTITSWVISGFSLNPEYGLALSTDPAKVRVFRPFFISLNLPYSVKRGESVVVPVNVFNYLDQEVTTNVTLHNPAGWFSFASGAEKKSKREVETSRTKIITVGPNSAGSADFLIKPEKIGYMEVKATATSSMAGDGVSRKLLVKPEGITQYKTKGVLLDLRDKREFKKDVELAIPDDIVPDSAMIEVSAVGDLLGSALDNLDKLIRQPYGCGEQNMLNFVPNIVILDYLKNSKQLTKNIESKALAYLDMGYQRELTYKHDDNSYSAFGKSDESGSTWLTAFVAKSFKQAKKFTNIEDSAIIEPLRWIASKQNENGSFSEVGHVSHKAMQGGGSGGLALTAYVLTAFVESLDMTNEFKENIDKTVKYLEDQIAKGSADVYSTAVAAYALGLADLPSKEKAFQLMESKAINDGDLKHWENEKEKDAKEEKKKYSWEEDISNAINVEITAYAMLSYLQRNMTAEAIPILKWLLSQQNSHGGFASTQDTVVALGAIGKLAKELSGNGKDLTIKFNYPPGGSTELKVNDENSLLYQKAELPSRKVRQVSIDAKGTGFAVVQISYRYNVNKKGAVPAFKLNIQTDDSSTKDHLLLNICASYTAGKESNMAVMEVTLPSGFTIDEDGIKALRVTPRVKKVETKEENTLVVLYFDKVTTEDVCVPVSAYKTFRVAKQKPVPVTVYDYYDTTKKATDFYVPKPSSICDICEGDDCKNCDNDV
;
A
#
# COMPACT_ATOMS: atom_id res chain seq x y z
N MET A 1 -3.20 9.27 8.05
CA MET A 1 -3.59 9.84 9.36
C MET A 1 -2.30 10.06 10.14
N LEU A 2 -1.80 11.30 10.23
CA LEU A 2 -0.59 11.67 10.97
C LEU A 2 -1.01 12.20 12.35
N ILE A 3 -0.58 11.55 13.43
CA ILE A 3 -0.74 12.04 14.79
C ILE A 3 0.58 12.74 15.16
N LEU A 4 0.58 14.07 15.20
CA LEU A 4 1.69 14.84 15.77
C LEU A 4 1.65 14.71 17.30
N HIS A 5 2.66 14.07 17.88
CA HIS A 5 2.95 14.15 19.31
C HIS A 5 3.75 15.41 19.59
N ILE A 6 3.15 16.42 20.22
CA ILE A 6 3.84 17.60 20.73
C ILE A 6 4.28 17.31 22.17
N TYR A 7 5.59 17.23 22.39
CA TYR A 7 6.21 17.21 23.72
C TYR A 7 6.20 18.62 24.31
N PHE A 8 5.56 18.80 25.46
CA PHE A 8 5.68 20.02 26.26
C PHE A 8 7.01 20.01 27.02
N ILE A 9 7.92 20.92 26.67
CA ILE A 9 9.11 21.25 27.46
C ILE A 9 8.72 22.37 28.42
N PHE A 10 8.79 22.11 29.73
CA PHE A 10 8.60 23.11 30.78
C PHE A 10 9.81 24.06 30.82
N PHE A 11 9.62 25.33 30.43
CA PHE A 11 10.51 26.42 30.81
C PHE A 11 9.92 27.21 31.97
N LYS A 12 10.62 27.18 33.10
CA LYS A 12 10.34 27.93 34.32
C LYS A 12 11.02 29.28 34.19
N ALA A 13 10.26 30.37 34.03
CA ALA A 13 10.80 31.72 34.12
C ALA A 13 9.90 32.58 35.03
N ASN A 14 10.45 32.93 36.19
CA ASN A 14 9.95 33.99 37.06
C ASN A 14 10.13 35.33 36.34
N LEU A 15 9.10 36.19 36.32
CA LEU A 15 9.32 37.64 36.40
C LEU A 15 8.08 38.38 36.95
N THR A 16 8.25 38.79 38.20
CA THR A 16 7.85 40.01 38.91
C THR A 16 6.81 40.97 38.30
N LEU A 17 5.77 41.23 39.11
CA LEU A 17 4.84 42.35 39.07
C LEU A 17 5.54 43.72 39.05
N LEU A 18 5.12 44.61 38.15
CA LEU A 18 5.27 46.06 38.29
C LEU A 18 3.95 46.75 37.93
N LYS A 19 3.44 47.51 38.90
CA LYS A 19 2.16 48.25 38.86
C LYS A 19 2.46 49.72 39.14
N VAL A 20 2.29 50.58 38.13
CA VAL A 20 2.16 52.05 38.20
C VAL A 20 1.48 52.43 36.88
N GLY A 21 0.46 53.27 36.69
CA GLY A 21 -0.35 54.20 37.47
C GLY A 21 -1.10 55.04 36.41
N SER A 22 -2.43 55.15 36.50
CA SER A 22 -3.33 55.94 35.62
C SER A 22 -3.11 57.47 35.80
N PRO A 23 -3.66 58.43 34.99
CA PRO A 23 -4.97 58.37 34.31
C PRO A 23 -5.17 59.11 32.95
N GLY A 24 -6.22 58.67 32.23
CA GLY A 24 -7.22 59.56 31.64
C GLY A 24 -7.11 59.91 30.16
N VAL A 25 -7.97 59.31 29.32
CA VAL A 25 -8.91 60.03 28.42
C VAL A 25 -10.16 59.15 28.25
N LEU A 26 -11.32 59.76 28.50
CA LEU A 26 -12.68 59.22 28.35
C LEU A 26 -13.08 59.10 26.87
N TYR A 27 -13.71 58.00 26.48
CA TYR A 27 -14.88 58.03 25.59
C TYR A 27 -15.93 57.00 26.04
N SER A 28 -17.18 57.38 25.77
CA SER A 28 -18.45 57.00 26.40
C SER A 28 -18.85 55.51 26.37
N TYR A 29 -19.37 55.05 27.50
CA TYR A 29 -20.25 53.88 27.59
C TYR A 29 -21.57 54.17 26.87
N SER A 30 -21.88 53.42 25.81
CA SER A 30 -23.26 53.19 25.38
C SER A 30 -23.75 51.88 26.00
N SER A 31 -24.85 52.00 26.72
CA SER A 31 -25.60 50.92 27.35
C SER A 31 -25.97 49.83 26.34
N VAL A 32 -25.47 48.61 26.54
CA VAL A 32 -26.07 47.42 25.93
C VAL A 32 -27.39 47.19 26.65
N GLN A 33 -28.47 47.60 25.99
CA GLN A 33 -29.82 47.24 26.38
C GLN A 33 -29.94 45.72 26.44
N ASN A 34 -30.65 45.24 27.46
CA ASN A 34 -31.28 43.92 27.50
C ASN A 34 -31.93 43.61 26.14
N HIS A 35 -31.27 42.79 25.32
CA HIS A 35 -31.95 42.11 24.24
C HIS A 35 -32.75 40.96 24.84
N LYS A 36 -34.03 41.25 24.99
CA LYS A 36 -35.14 40.30 25.12
C LYS A 36 -34.83 39.03 24.32
N VAL A 37 -35.00 37.90 24.99
CA VAL A 37 -35.27 36.61 24.37
C VAL A 37 -36.26 36.83 23.23
N GLY A 38 -35.76 36.71 21.99
CA GLY A 38 -36.59 36.75 20.79
C GLY A 38 -37.57 35.58 20.82
N PRO A 39 -38.76 35.71 20.20
CA PRO A 39 -39.80 34.71 20.31
C PRO A 39 -39.30 33.37 19.76
N VAL A 40 -39.72 32.31 20.45
CA VAL A 40 -39.73 30.92 19.99
C VAL A 40 -39.92 30.88 18.47
N ALA A 41 -38.96 30.26 17.78
CA ALA A 41 -38.98 30.07 16.34
C ALA A 41 -40.39 29.62 15.90
N ALA A 42 -40.92 30.31 14.89
CA ALA A 42 -42.19 29.99 14.29
C ALA A 42 -42.27 28.48 13.98
N LYS A 43 -43.39 27.85 14.35
CA LYS A 43 -43.71 26.46 14.03
C LYS A 43 -43.31 26.17 12.57
N PRO A 44 -42.57 25.09 12.29
CA PRO A 44 -42.17 24.77 10.93
C PRO A 44 -43.43 24.55 10.10
N LYS A 45 -43.59 25.34 9.04
CA LYS A 45 -44.59 25.07 8.00
C LYS A 45 -44.29 23.69 7.43
N VAL A 46 -45.22 22.76 7.58
CA VAL A 46 -45.21 21.46 6.89
C VAL A 46 -45.35 21.74 5.39
N SER A 47 -44.22 21.81 4.68
CA SER A 47 -44.21 21.81 3.22
C SER A 47 -44.18 20.36 2.75
N ASN A 48 -45.14 19.99 1.89
CA ASN A 48 -45.20 18.72 1.18
C ASN A 48 -44.12 18.67 0.07
N SER A 49 -42.86 18.89 0.46
CA SER A 49 -41.69 18.92 -0.43
C SER A 49 -41.16 17.51 -0.61
N ALA A 50 -40.76 17.18 -1.84
CA ALA A 50 -40.08 15.91 -2.15
C ALA A 50 -38.97 15.60 -1.15
N VAL A 51 -38.90 14.34 -0.70
CA VAL A 51 -37.90 13.88 0.28
C VAL A 51 -36.50 14.20 -0.24
N THR A 52 -35.77 15.05 0.48
CA THR A 52 -34.39 15.35 0.14
C THR A 52 -33.51 14.16 0.54
N VAL A 53 -32.83 13.55 -0.43
CA VAL A 53 -31.92 12.42 -0.22
C VAL A 53 -30.51 12.94 0.00
N ARG A 54 -29.95 12.62 1.15
CA ARG A 54 -28.59 12.97 1.57
C ARG A 54 -27.58 11.99 1.00
N THR A 55 -26.53 12.52 0.38
CA THR A 55 -25.53 11.71 -0.35
C THR A 55 -24.09 12.09 -0.03
N LYS A 56 -23.84 13.30 0.51
CA LYS A 56 -22.50 13.81 0.79
C LYS A 56 -22.13 13.67 2.28
N PHE A 57 -21.33 12.65 2.58
CA PHE A 57 -20.83 12.35 3.94
C PHE A 57 -19.29 12.34 3.99
N PRO A 58 -18.62 13.48 3.72
CA PRO A 58 -17.16 13.55 3.83
C PRO A 58 -16.73 13.55 5.31
N GLU A 59 -15.56 13.01 5.61
CA GLU A 59 -14.93 13.16 6.93
C GLU A 59 -14.41 14.60 7.15
N THR A 60 -13.90 15.24 6.08
CA THR A 60 -13.39 16.62 6.10
C THR A 60 -14.17 17.48 5.11
N TRP A 61 -14.72 18.60 5.56
CA TRP A 61 -15.52 19.51 4.73
C TRP A 61 -14.69 20.61 4.05
N ILE A 62 -13.86 21.33 4.82
CA ILE A 62 -13.09 22.49 4.33
C ILE A 62 -11.60 22.20 4.52
N TRP A 63 -10.87 22.13 3.41
CA TRP A 63 -9.41 22.01 3.38
C TRP A 63 -8.84 22.85 2.23
N GLU A 64 -8.81 24.18 2.43
CA GLU A 64 -8.51 25.16 1.38
C GLU A 64 -7.60 26.27 1.91
N ILE A 65 -6.79 26.83 1.00
CA ILE A 65 -5.96 28.01 1.26
C ILE A 65 -6.59 29.16 0.46
N ILE A 66 -6.81 30.30 1.13
CA ILE A 66 -7.37 31.51 0.53
C ILE A 66 -6.47 32.70 0.85
N ASP A 67 -6.29 33.60 -0.12
CA ASP A 67 -5.61 34.87 0.08
C ASP A 67 -6.61 35.90 0.60
N SER A 68 -6.20 36.69 1.59
CA SER A 68 -7.01 37.76 2.17
C SER A 68 -6.93 39.07 1.39
N GLY A 69 -6.07 39.17 0.36
CA GLY A 69 -5.94 40.37 -0.46
C GLY A 69 -5.45 41.59 0.33
N GLU A 70 -5.50 42.76 -0.32
CA GLU A 70 -5.01 44.02 0.25
C GLU A 70 -5.90 44.57 1.39
N ASP A 71 -7.18 44.19 1.43
CA ASP A 71 -8.12 44.61 2.47
C ASP A 71 -8.06 43.72 3.73
N GLY A 72 -7.26 42.64 3.70
CA GLY A 72 -7.08 41.71 4.81
C GLY A 72 -8.32 40.86 5.10
N VAL A 73 -9.27 40.76 4.18
CA VAL A 73 -10.53 40.02 4.39
C VAL A 73 -10.72 38.93 3.35
N ALA A 74 -10.58 37.67 3.77
CA ALA A 74 -10.94 36.52 2.96
C ALA A 74 -12.38 36.05 3.27
N LYS A 75 -13.22 35.85 2.24
CA LYS A 75 -14.58 35.31 2.39
C LYS A 75 -14.71 33.97 1.66
N LEU A 76 -15.01 32.91 2.40
CA LEU A 76 -15.25 31.58 1.85
C LEU A 76 -16.73 31.20 2.02
N THR A 77 -17.41 30.93 0.90
CA THR A 77 -18.78 30.41 0.91
C THR A 77 -18.76 28.95 0.48
N LYS A 78 -19.23 28.06 1.36
CA LYS A 78 -19.34 26.62 1.09
C LYS A 78 -20.70 26.11 1.55
N THR A 79 -21.23 25.14 0.81
CA THR A 79 -22.43 24.41 1.23
C THR A 79 -22.03 23.37 2.29
N VAL A 80 -22.69 23.40 3.45
CA VAL A 80 -22.50 22.39 4.51
C VAL A 80 -22.78 20.98 3.97
N PRO A 81 -22.01 19.95 4.37
CA PRO A 81 -22.29 18.58 3.95
C PRO A 81 -23.61 18.08 4.55
N ASP A 82 -24.13 16.99 3.97
CA ASP A 82 -25.40 16.41 4.41
C ASP A 82 -25.29 15.66 5.77
N THR A 83 -24.14 15.76 6.45
CA THR A 83 -23.88 15.06 7.70
C THR A 83 -24.49 15.82 8.88
N ILE A 84 -25.26 15.13 9.70
CA ILE A 84 -25.86 15.70 10.92
C ILE A 84 -24.84 15.58 12.04
N THR A 85 -24.04 16.64 12.20
CA THR A 85 -22.91 16.69 13.13
C THR A 85 -22.61 18.13 13.54
N SER A 86 -21.72 18.31 14.51
CA SER A 86 -21.11 19.61 14.81
C SER A 86 -19.74 19.68 14.15
N TRP A 87 -19.61 20.52 13.13
CA TRP A 87 -18.34 20.81 12.49
C TRP A 87 -17.54 21.79 13.34
N VAL A 88 -16.24 21.51 13.52
CA VAL A 88 -15.30 22.45 14.10
C VAL A 88 -14.46 23.01 12.95
N ILE A 89 -14.56 24.32 12.74
CA ILE A 89 -13.82 25.04 11.71
C ILE A 89 -12.70 25.80 12.41
N SER A 90 -11.47 25.39 12.16
CA SER A 90 -10.25 26.08 12.57
C SER A 90 -9.54 26.62 11.33
N GLY A 91 -8.83 27.73 11.51
CA GLY A 91 -8.00 28.31 10.46
C GLY A 91 -6.69 28.85 11.04
N PHE A 92 -5.71 29.01 10.16
CA PHE A 92 -4.47 29.71 10.45
C PHE A 92 -4.11 30.58 9.25
N SER A 93 -3.43 31.70 9.49
CA SER A 93 -2.93 32.58 8.45
C SER A 93 -1.41 32.68 8.53
N LEU A 94 -0.79 32.88 7.38
CA LEU A 94 0.65 33.07 7.27
C LEU A 94 0.89 34.38 6.52
N ASN A 95 1.58 35.32 7.15
CA ASN A 95 1.95 36.61 6.55
C ASN A 95 3.49 36.74 6.50
N PRO A 96 4.08 37.20 5.39
CA PRO A 96 5.54 37.36 5.28
C PRO A 96 6.18 38.30 6.32
N GLU A 97 5.45 39.32 6.79
CA GLU A 97 5.91 40.30 7.77
C GLU A 97 5.57 39.88 9.21
N TYR A 98 4.34 39.39 9.44
CA TYR A 98 3.81 39.10 10.79
C TYR A 98 3.88 37.62 11.21
N GLY A 99 4.27 36.72 10.31
CA GLY A 99 4.44 35.29 10.59
C GLY A 99 3.13 34.48 10.64
N LEU A 100 3.15 33.38 11.40
CA LEU A 100 2.03 32.46 11.56
C LEU A 100 1.08 32.94 12.68
N ALA A 101 -0.22 33.03 12.37
CA ALA A 101 -1.27 33.23 13.36
C ALA A 101 -2.27 32.07 13.34
N LEU A 102 -2.65 31.59 14.52
CA LEU A 102 -3.64 30.53 14.72
C LEU A 102 -4.96 31.14 15.20
N SER A 103 -6.08 30.60 14.73
CA SER A 103 -7.39 30.92 15.32
C SER A 103 -7.44 30.43 16.76
N THR A 104 -7.68 31.34 17.70
CA THR A 104 -7.77 31.03 19.15
C THR A 104 -9.04 30.28 19.50
N ASP A 105 -10.12 30.54 18.76
CA ASP A 105 -11.46 30.03 19.04
C ASP A 105 -12.06 29.40 17.77
N PRO A 106 -11.91 28.08 17.59
CA PRO A 106 -12.50 27.37 16.47
C PRO A 106 -14.02 27.55 16.43
N ALA A 107 -14.55 27.96 15.27
CA ALA A 107 -15.98 28.13 15.08
C ALA A 107 -16.69 26.77 15.05
N LYS A 108 -17.78 26.62 15.79
CA LYS A 108 -18.59 25.40 15.78
C LYS A 108 -19.88 25.61 14.98
N VAL A 109 -20.06 24.81 13.92
CA VAL A 109 -21.26 24.84 13.08
C VAL A 109 -22.03 23.55 13.28
N ARG A 110 -23.18 23.64 13.97
CA ARG A 110 -24.07 22.49 14.18
C ARG A 110 -25.02 22.35 13.00
N VAL A 111 -24.87 21.28 12.23
CA VAL A 111 -25.81 20.88 11.19
C VAL A 111 -26.78 19.87 11.79
N PHE A 112 -28.06 20.24 11.86
CA PHE A 112 -29.06 19.45 12.55
C PHE A 112 -30.40 19.47 11.84
N ARG A 113 -31.07 18.32 11.82
CA ARG A 113 -32.47 18.18 11.41
C ARG A 113 -33.25 17.59 12.57
N PRO A 114 -34.45 18.12 12.91
CA PRO A 114 -35.27 17.56 13.98
C PRO A 114 -35.74 16.12 13.72
N PHE A 115 -35.89 15.75 12.44
CA PHE A 115 -36.22 14.40 12.02
C PHE A 115 -35.27 13.97 10.90
N PHE A 116 -34.59 12.84 11.08
CA PHE A 116 -33.65 12.31 10.10
C PHE A 116 -33.43 10.81 10.24
N ILE A 117 -32.88 10.21 9.19
CA ILE A 117 -32.50 8.79 9.19
C ILE A 117 -31.00 8.57 9.05
N SER A 118 -30.49 7.43 9.47
CA SER A 118 -29.09 7.05 9.28
C SER A 118 -28.98 5.59 8.90
N LEU A 119 -28.01 5.27 8.03
CA LEU A 119 -27.66 3.91 7.66
C LEU A 119 -26.40 3.50 8.41
N ASN A 120 -26.49 2.44 9.19
CA ASN A 120 -25.32 1.78 9.77
C ASN A 120 -24.97 0.56 8.92
N LEU A 121 -23.87 0.65 8.17
CA LEU A 121 -23.44 -0.36 7.19
C LEU A 121 -22.04 -0.84 7.57
N PRO A 122 -21.73 -2.15 7.43
CA PRO A 122 -20.37 -2.63 7.57
C PRO A 122 -19.47 -2.08 6.46
N TYR A 123 -18.15 -2.07 6.68
CA TYR A 123 -17.18 -1.70 5.65
C TYR A 123 -17.37 -2.50 4.34
N SER A 124 -17.51 -3.83 4.47
CA SER A 124 -17.79 -4.69 3.33
C SER A 124 -18.57 -5.96 3.72
N VAL A 125 -19.21 -6.56 2.71
CA VAL A 125 -19.86 -7.88 2.77
C VAL A 125 -19.46 -8.70 1.55
N LYS A 126 -19.66 -10.02 1.56
CA LYS A 126 -19.44 -10.88 0.39
C LYS A 126 -20.73 -11.20 -0.35
N ARG A 127 -20.61 -11.48 -1.64
CA ARG A 127 -21.76 -11.84 -2.48
C ARG A 127 -22.50 -13.06 -1.92
N GLY A 128 -23.82 -12.95 -1.84
CA GLY A 128 -24.69 -14.04 -1.38
C GLY A 128 -24.76 -14.25 0.13
N GLU A 129 -24.06 -13.45 0.95
CA GLU A 129 -24.31 -13.37 2.40
C GLU A 129 -25.64 -12.66 2.69
N SER A 130 -26.23 -12.90 3.85
CA SER A 130 -27.44 -12.20 4.30
C SER A 130 -27.06 -11.16 5.34
N VAL A 131 -27.37 -9.90 5.09
CA VAL A 131 -27.01 -8.76 5.95
C VAL A 131 -28.25 -7.98 6.35
N VAL A 132 -28.35 -7.62 7.63
CA VAL A 132 -29.37 -6.68 8.10
C VAL A 132 -28.85 -5.27 7.91
N VAL A 133 -29.64 -4.45 7.23
CA VAL A 133 -29.43 -3.01 7.08
C VAL A 133 -30.38 -2.28 8.04
N PRO A 134 -29.90 -1.82 9.21
CA PRO A 134 -30.69 -0.99 10.10
C PRO A 134 -30.81 0.43 9.55
N VAL A 135 -32.04 0.88 9.35
CA VAL A 135 -32.36 2.28 9.07
C VAL A 135 -32.79 2.93 10.37
N ASN A 136 -31.85 3.60 11.03
CA ASN A 136 -32.10 4.30 12.28
C ASN A 136 -32.87 5.59 12.01
N VAL A 137 -33.98 5.80 12.69
CA VAL A 137 -34.82 7.00 12.59
C VAL A 137 -34.75 7.76 13.90
N PHE A 138 -34.33 9.02 13.83
CA PHE A 138 -34.23 9.91 14.97
C PHE A 138 -35.35 10.94 14.93
N ASN A 139 -36.08 11.06 16.04
CA ASN A 139 -37.16 12.01 16.21
C ASN A 139 -36.84 12.94 17.40
N TYR A 140 -36.40 14.15 17.11
CA TYR A 140 -36.20 15.25 18.07
C TYR A 140 -37.37 16.25 18.05
N LEU A 141 -38.53 15.87 17.53
CA LEU A 141 -39.76 16.64 17.67
C LEU A 141 -40.39 16.35 19.03
N ASP A 142 -41.22 17.27 19.51
CA ASP A 142 -41.97 17.13 20.78
C ASP A 142 -43.20 16.22 20.67
N GLN A 143 -43.37 15.55 19.53
CA GLN A 143 -44.50 14.66 19.25
C GLN A 143 -44.01 13.32 18.68
N GLU A 144 -44.81 12.28 18.91
CA GLU A 144 -44.60 10.98 18.29
C GLU A 144 -44.84 11.05 16.76
N VAL A 145 -44.00 10.36 16.00
CA VAL A 145 -44.09 10.30 14.53
C VAL A 145 -44.19 8.85 14.07
N THR A 146 -45.29 8.54 13.38
CA THR A 146 -45.42 7.32 12.59
C THR A 146 -44.89 7.57 11.18
N THR A 147 -43.87 6.82 10.77
CA THR A 147 -43.16 7.02 9.50
C THR A 147 -43.08 5.74 8.69
N ASN A 148 -43.22 5.87 7.37
CA ASN A 148 -42.97 4.83 6.39
C ASN A 148 -41.48 4.85 6.02
N VAL A 149 -40.74 3.82 6.40
CA VAL A 149 -39.33 3.66 6.05
C VAL A 149 -39.22 2.73 4.86
N THR A 150 -38.67 3.21 3.74
CA THR A 150 -38.53 2.46 2.49
C THR A 150 -37.06 2.28 2.14
N LEU A 151 -36.63 1.04 1.92
CA LEU A 151 -35.34 0.73 1.31
C LEU A 151 -35.53 0.48 -0.19
N HIS A 152 -34.72 1.14 -1.02
CA HIS A 152 -34.85 1.15 -2.48
C HIS A 152 -33.84 0.21 -3.15
N ASN A 153 -34.28 -0.52 -4.18
CA ASN A 153 -33.49 -1.45 -5.00
C ASN A 153 -33.86 -1.41 -6.51
N PRO A 154 -33.97 -0.22 -7.13
CA PRO A 154 -34.42 -0.12 -8.53
C PRO A 154 -33.47 -0.81 -9.53
N ALA A 155 -32.19 -0.92 -9.19
CA ALA A 155 -31.15 -1.51 -10.05
C ALA A 155 -30.90 -3.01 -9.79
N GLY A 156 -31.69 -3.65 -8.91
CA GLY A 156 -31.57 -5.07 -8.60
C GLY A 156 -30.17 -5.48 -8.15
N TRP A 157 -29.60 -4.77 -7.16
CA TRP A 157 -28.28 -5.08 -6.60
C TRP A 157 -28.33 -6.18 -5.55
N PHE A 158 -29.47 -6.31 -4.89
CA PHE A 158 -29.73 -7.29 -3.84
C PHE A 158 -31.14 -7.87 -3.98
N SER A 159 -31.39 -9.01 -3.35
CA SER A 159 -32.73 -9.49 -3.05
C SER A 159 -33.05 -9.23 -1.59
N PHE A 160 -34.29 -8.85 -1.29
CA PHE A 160 -34.73 -8.82 0.10
C PHE A 160 -34.98 -10.26 0.54
N ALA A 161 -34.26 -10.71 1.55
CA ALA A 161 -34.51 -12.04 2.10
C ALA A 161 -35.80 -11.99 2.94
N SER A 162 -36.56 -13.08 2.89
CA SER A 162 -37.64 -13.36 3.84
C SER A 162 -37.45 -14.80 4.30
N GLY A 163 -37.83 -15.14 5.53
CA GLY A 163 -37.83 -16.53 5.99
C GLY A 163 -38.64 -17.49 5.10
N ALA A 164 -39.48 -16.98 4.18
CA ALA A 164 -40.12 -17.75 3.13
C ALA A 164 -39.33 -17.70 1.82
N GLU A 165 -38.72 -18.83 1.43
CA GLU A 165 -38.37 -19.08 0.03
C GLU A 165 -39.65 -19.26 -0.80
N LYS A 166 -40.30 -18.17 -1.21
CA LYS A 166 -41.37 -18.26 -2.21
C LYS A 166 -40.75 -18.66 -3.56
N LYS A 167 -40.96 -19.92 -3.95
CA LYS A 167 -40.70 -20.46 -5.30
C LYS A 167 -41.65 -19.87 -6.36
N SER A 168 -41.84 -18.55 -6.41
CA SER A 168 -42.58 -17.89 -7.49
C SER A 168 -41.65 -16.98 -8.29
N LYS A 169 -41.87 -16.93 -9.61
CA LYS A 169 -41.10 -16.21 -10.64
C LYS A 169 -40.49 -14.89 -10.13
N ARG A 170 -39.19 -14.72 -10.37
CA ARG A 170 -38.31 -13.59 -10.01
C ARG A 170 -38.81 -12.25 -10.58
N GLU A 171 -39.81 -11.63 -9.96
CA GLU A 171 -39.90 -10.16 -10.01
C GLU A 171 -38.91 -9.62 -8.97
N VAL A 172 -37.96 -8.83 -9.42
CA VAL A 172 -36.99 -8.17 -8.54
C VAL A 172 -37.76 -7.14 -7.72
N GLU A 173 -37.93 -7.39 -6.42
CA GLU A 173 -38.54 -6.44 -5.49
C GLU A 173 -37.70 -5.14 -5.51
N THR A 174 -38.28 -4.09 -6.08
CA THR A 174 -37.60 -2.80 -6.35
C THR A 174 -37.57 -1.88 -5.13
N SER A 175 -38.37 -2.17 -4.10
CA SER A 175 -38.31 -1.52 -2.79
C SER A 175 -39.11 -2.30 -1.76
N ARG A 176 -38.78 -2.14 -0.47
CA ARG A 176 -39.55 -2.66 0.67
C ARG A 176 -39.81 -1.54 1.66
N THR A 177 -41.03 -1.45 2.18
CA THR A 177 -41.43 -0.43 3.17
C THR A 177 -41.85 -1.08 4.48
N LYS A 178 -41.35 -0.56 5.60
CA LYS A 178 -41.77 -0.90 6.97
C LYS A 178 -42.31 0.36 7.66
N ILE A 179 -43.36 0.21 8.45
CA ILE A 179 -43.95 1.31 9.23
C ILE A 179 -43.42 1.21 10.65
N ILE A 180 -42.86 2.30 11.17
CA ILE A 180 -42.44 2.38 12.57
C ILE A 180 -42.99 3.64 13.22
N THR A 181 -43.23 3.57 14.52
CA THR A 181 -43.65 4.71 15.34
C THR A 181 -42.50 5.07 16.28
N VAL A 182 -42.07 6.33 16.26
CA VAL A 182 -40.93 6.83 17.05
C VAL A 182 -41.44 7.94 17.97
N GLY A 183 -41.31 7.73 19.28
CA GLY A 183 -41.73 8.68 20.30
C GLY A 183 -40.96 10.01 20.23
N PRO A 184 -41.40 11.05 20.97
CA PRO A 184 -40.72 12.33 21.02
C PRO A 184 -39.33 12.23 21.65
N ASN A 185 -38.36 12.98 21.12
CA ASN A 185 -36.97 13.00 21.58
C ASN A 185 -36.35 11.59 21.73
N SER A 186 -36.68 10.69 20.80
CA SER A 186 -36.26 9.28 20.82
C SER A 186 -35.78 8.80 19.46
N ALA A 187 -35.35 7.54 19.40
CA ALA A 187 -34.92 6.89 18.18
C ALA A 187 -35.57 5.50 18.03
N GLY A 188 -35.80 5.09 16.80
CA GLY A 188 -36.21 3.74 16.42
C GLY A 188 -35.39 3.19 15.27
N SER A 189 -35.51 1.91 14.95
CA SER A 189 -34.86 1.30 13.77
C SER A 189 -35.88 0.54 12.94
N ALA A 190 -35.78 0.66 11.62
CA ALA A 190 -36.41 -0.25 10.69
C ALA A 190 -35.33 -1.10 10.01
N ASP A 191 -35.32 -2.38 10.33
CA ASP A 191 -34.28 -3.31 9.88
C ASP A 191 -34.68 -4.00 8.58
N PHE A 192 -33.79 -4.06 7.60
CA PHE A 192 -34.05 -4.72 6.31
C PHE A 192 -33.04 -5.83 6.06
N LEU A 193 -33.52 -7.07 5.95
CA LEU A 193 -32.66 -8.20 5.60
C LEU A 193 -32.47 -8.28 4.07
N ILE A 194 -31.23 -8.12 3.60
CA ILE A 194 -30.88 -8.13 2.18
C ILE A 194 -29.79 -9.15 1.87
N LYS A 195 -29.75 -9.60 0.62
CA LYS A 195 -28.73 -10.50 0.08
C LYS A 195 -28.12 -9.89 -1.20
N PRO A 196 -26.87 -9.38 -1.15
CA PRO A 196 -26.21 -8.81 -2.32
C PRO A 196 -25.95 -9.84 -3.42
N GLU A 197 -26.22 -9.48 -4.67
CA GLU A 197 -26.09 -10.38 -5.85
C GLU A 197 -24.95 -9.98 -6.79
N LYS A 198 -24.49 -8.73 -6.75
CA LYS A 198 -23.46 -8.16 -7.63
C LYS A 198 -22.22 -7.75 -6.85
N ILE A 199 -21.04 -7.90 -7.45
CA ILE A 199 -19.73 -7.50 -6.86
C ILE A 199 -19.40 -6.05 -7.24
N GLY A 200 -19.03 -5.24 -6.24
CA GLY A 200 -18.66 -3.83 -6.41
C GLY A 200 -19.31 -2.95 -5.35
N TYR A 201 -19.35 -1.64 -5.60
CA TYR A 201 -20.05 -0.70 -4.71
C TYR A 201 -21.54 -0.69 -5.00
N MET A 202 -22.31 -1.20 -4.04
CA MET A 202 -23.77 -1.17 -4.04
C MET A 202 -24.27 0.12 -3.41
N GLU A 203 -25.13 0.86 -4.09
CA GLU A 203 -25.81 2.02 -3.51
C GLU A 203 -27.00 1.57 -2.65
N VAL A 204 -26.94 1.85 -1.35
CA VAL A 204 -27.98 1.57 -0.37
C VAL A 204 -28.73 2.87 -0.08
N LYS A 205 -29.93 2.99 -0.65
CA LYS A 205 -30.79 4.18 -0.53
C LYS A 205 -32.01 3.88 0.33
N ALA A 206 -32.20 4.66 1.39
CA ALA A 206 -33.38 4.61 2.25
C ALA A 206 -34.08 5.95 2.34
N THR A 207 -35.40 5.94 2.57
CA THR A 207 -36.22 7.13 2.81
C THR A 207 -37.21 6.88 3.93
N ALA A 208 -37.40 7.85 4.82
CA ALA A 208 -38.47 7.84 5.80
C ALA A 208 -39.43 8.99 5.50
N THR A 209 -40.72 8.68 5.40
CA THR A 209 -41.78 9.65 5.11
C THR A 209 -42.92 9.56 6.12
N SER A 210 -43.31 10.72 6.64
CA SER A 210 -44.50 10.89 7.46
C SER A 210 -45.28 12.13 6.98
N SER A 211 -46.46 12.36 7.53
CA SER A 211 -47.24 13.57 7.26
C SER A 211 -46.57 14.85 7.75
N MET A 212 -45.63 14.77 8.69
CA MET A 212 -45.01 15.94 9.34
C MET A 212 -43.56 16.18 8.92
N ALA A 213 -42.83 15.12 8.57
CA ALA A 213 -41.42 15.17 8.24
C ALA A 213 -40.99 14.03 7.31
N GLY A 214 -39.89 14.24 6.60
CA GLY A 214 -39.27 13.18 5.80
C GLY A 214 -37.79 13.43 5.56
N ASP A 215 -37.03 12.35 5.46
CA ASP A 215 -35.59 12.38 5.19
C ASP A 215 -35.19 11.18 4.32
N GLY A 216 -34.13 11.34 3.54
CA GLY A 216 -33.56 10.28 2.71
C GLY A 216 -32.06 10.22 2.88
N VAL A 217 -31.49 9.04 2.73
CA VAL A 217 -30.04 8.82 2.80
C VAL A 217 -29.62 7.78 1.76
N SER A 218 -28.49 8.03 1.10
CA SER A 218 -27.84 7.07 0.21
C SER A 218 -26.38 6.89 0.61
N ARG A 219 -25.96 5.65 0.84
CA ARG A 219 -24.56 5.29 1.15
C ARG A 219 -24.11 4.12 0.27
N LYS A 220 -22.81 4.05 -0.03
CA LYS A 220 -22.23 2.92 -0.77
C LYS A 220 -21.80 1.82 0.21
N LEU A 221 -22.15 0.56 -0.08
CA LEU A 221 -21.67 -0.64 0.59
C LEU A 221 -20.78 -1.44 -0.36
N LEU A 222 -19.59 -1.82 0.07
CA LEU A 222 -18.67 -2.61 -0.75
C LEU A 222 -19.04 -4.11 -0.69
N VAL A 223 -19.38 -4.69 -1.84
CA VAL A 223 -19.62 -6.13 -1.99
C VAL A 223 -18.38 -6.77 -2.60
N LYS A 224 -17.63 -7.54 -1.79
CA LYS A 224 -16.41 -8.26 -2.19
C LYS A 224 -16.74 -9.64 -2.79
N PRO A 225 -15.92 -10.15 -3.72
CA PRO A 225 -15.94 -11.55 -4.09
C PRO A 225 -15.48 -12.46 -2.93
N GLU A 226 -15.94 -13.71 -2.95
CA GLU A 226 -15.37 -14.80 -2.14
C GLU A 226 -13.93 -15.15 -2.58
N GLY A 227 -13.20 -15.93 -1.78
CA GLY A 227 -11.84 -16.38 -2.11
C GLY A 227 -10.74 -15.36 -1.80
N ILE A 228 -9.57 -15.58 -2.39
CA ILE A 228 -8.38 -14.73 -2.27
C ILE A 228 -8.13 -14.01 -3.59
N THR A 229 -7.87 -12.71 -3.52
CA THR A 229 -7.51 -11.91 -4.70
C THR A 229 -6.07 -12.18 -5.13
N GLN A 230 -5.88 -12.58 -6.38
CA GLN A 230 -4.60 -12.61 -7.07
C GLN A 230 -4.43 -11.31 -7.85
N TYR A 231 -3.21 -10.77 -7.85
CA TYR A 231 -2.84 -9.56 -8.58
C TYR A 231 -1.79 -9.92 -9.62
N LYS A 232 -1.99 -9.45 -10.86
CA LYS A 232 -1.06 -9.64 -11.95
C LYS A 232 -0.91 -8.32 -12.71
N THR A 233 0.30 -8.03 -13.15
CA THR A 233 0.61 -6.86 -13.97
C THR A 233 1.50 -7.29 -15.13
N LYS A 234 1.23 -6.75 -16.31
CA LYS A 234 2.10 -6.88 -17.49
C LYS A 234 2.52 -5.48 -17.93
N GLY A 235 3.81 -5.18 -17.81
CA GLY A 235 4.40 -3.94 -18.30
C GLY A 235 4.90 -4.08 -19.74
N VAL A 236 4.69 -3.04 -20.55
CA VAL A 236 5.14 -2.95 -21.94
C VAL A 236 5.76 -1.58 -22.16
N LEU A 237 7.00 -1.56 -22.66
CA LEU A 237 7.63 -0.35 -23.16
C LEU A 237 7.16 -0.08 -24.59
N LEU A 238 6.47 1.03 -24.78
CA LEU A 238 6.17 1.60 -26.09
C LEU A 238 7.31 2.55 -26.48
N ASP A 239 7.99 2.26 -27.59
CA ASP A 239 9.05 3.11 -28.12
C ASP A 239 8.78 3.44 -29.59
N LEU A 240 8.33 4.67 -29.84
CA LEU A 240 8.03 5.26 -31.14
C LEU A 240 9.02 6.38 -31.49
N ARG A 241 10.27 6.29 -31.02
CA ARG A 241 11.32 7.24 -31.43
C ARG A 241 11.80 6.96 -32.86
N ASP A 242 11.98 5.69 -33.21
CA ASP A 242 12.42 5.24 -34.54
C ASP A 242 11.27 4.73 -35.43
N LYS A 243 10.08 4.57 -34.87
CA LYS A 243 8.87 4.03 -35.54
C LYS A 243 7.69 4.94 -35.25
N ARG A 244 6.70 5.00 -36.15
CA ARG A 244 5.49 5.82 -35.95
C ARG A 244 4.26 5.08 -35.46
N GLU A 245 4.29 3.75 -35.51
CA GLU A 245 3.21 2.89 -35.06
C GLU A 245 3.77 1.68 -34.30
N PHE A 246 3.04 1.26 -33.28
CA PHE A 246 3.34 0.08 -32.48
C PHE A 246 2.05 -0.71 -32.26
N LYS A 247 2.15 -2.03 -32.40
CA LYS A 247 1.06 -2.97 -32.11
C LYS A 247 1.60 -4.12 -31.25
N LYS A 248 0.90 -4.45 -30.17
CA LYS A 248 1.19 -5.64 -29.37
C LYS A 248 -0.07 -6.19 -28.73
N ASP A 249 -0.30 -7.48 -28.90
CA ASP A 249 -1.34 -8.20 -28.18
C ASP A 249 -0.80 -8.73 -26.87
N VAL A 250 -1.57 -8.56 -25.80
CA VAL A 250 -1.24 -9.03 -24.46
C VAL A 250 -2.35 -9.97 -23.99
N GLU A 251 -1.99 -11.23 -23.79
CA GLU A 251 -2.87 -12.22 -23.19
C GLU A 251 -2.88 -12.06 -21.67
N LEU A 252 -4.08 -12.19 -21.09
CA LEU A 252 -4.31 -12.15 -19.66
C LEU A 252 -4.46 -13.58 -19.17
N ALA A 253 -3.46 -14.05 -18.40
CA ALA A 253 -3.44 -15.36 -17.78
C ALA A 253 -4.44 -15.44 -16.61
N ILE A 254 -5.73 -15.33 -16.93
CA ILE A 254 -6.85 -15.45 -16.01
C ILE A 254 -7.42 -16.86 -16.16
N PRO A 255 -7.30 -17.73 -15.15
CA PRO A 255 -7.86 -19.09 -15.19
C PRO A 255 -9.38 -19.11 -15.39
N ASP A 256 -9.91 -20.22 -15.89
CA ASP A 256 -11.37 -20.40 -16.07
C ASP A 256 -12.11 -20.69 -14.76
N ASP A 257 -11.40 -21.17 -13.74
CA ASP A 257 -11.94 -21.57 -12.43
C ASP A 257 -11.94 -20.44 -11.39
N ILE A 258 -11.79 -19.19 -11.83
CA ILE A 258 -11.91 -18.02 -10.96
C ILE A 258 -13.32 -17.87 -10.41
N VAL A 259 -13.44 -17.16 -9.28
CA VAL A 259 -14.73 -16.74 -8.74
C VAL A 259 -15.48 -15.91 -9.79
N PRO A 260 -16.72 -16.27 -10.18
CA PRO A 260 -17.45 -15.56 -11.23
C PRO A 260 -17.57 -14.07 -10.94
N ASP A 261 -17.37 -13.25 -11.98
CA ASP A 261 -17.39 -11.78 -11.94
C ASP A 261 -16.36 -11.12 -11.01
N SER A 262 -15.37 -11.86 -10.49
CA SER A 262 -14.31 -11.29 -9.65
C SER A 262 -13.19 -10.59 -10.43
N ALA A 263 -13.09 -10.85 -11.74
CA ALA A 263 -12.06 -10.26 -12.58
C ALA A 263 -12.26 -8.74 -12.75
N MET A 264 -11.20 -7.98 -12.55
CA MET A 264 -11.13 -6.55 -12.81
C MET A 264 -9.81 -6.24 -13.52
N ILE A 265 -9.88 -5.46 -14.60
CA ILE A 265 -8.73 -5.16 -15.45
C ILE A 265 -8.63 -3.64 -15.57
N GLU A 266 -7.43 -3.13 -15.33
CA GLU A 266 -7.05 -1.73 -15.42
C GLU A 266 -5.91 -1.60 -16.43
N VAL A 267 -6.03 -0.63 -17.32
CA VAL A 267 -4.95 -0.23 -18.24
C VAL A 267 -4.40 1.10 -17.80
N SER A 268 -3.09 1.29 -17.95
CA SER A 268 -2.43 2.54 -17.63
C SER A 268 -1.35 2.90 -18.63
N ALA A 269 -1.05 4.20 -18.70
CA ALA A 269 0.00 4.75 -19.54
C ALA A 269 0.69 5.93 -18.84
N VAL A 270 2.01 6.01 -18.98
CA VAL A 270 2.82 7.12 -18.49
C VAL A 270 4.01 7.36 -19.41
N GLY A 271 4.39 8.62 -19.61
CA GLY A 271 5.49 9.04 -20.50
C GLY A 271 6.87 8.96 -19.86
N ASP A 272 6.99 8.25 -18.74
CA ASP A 272 8.16 8.22 -17.88
C ASP A 272 8.46 6.79 -17.45
N LEU A 273 9.73 6.37 -17.49
CA LEU A 273 10.11 4.99 -17.16
C LEU A 273 9.87 4.64 -15.69
N LEU A 274 9.91 5.63 -14.79
CA LEU A 274 9.60 5.48 -13.38
C LEU A 274 8.21 6.02 -13.03
N GLY A 275 7.38 6.39 -13.99
CA GLY A 275 6.09 7.04 -13.75
C GLY A 275 5.13 6.26 -12.83
N SER A 276 5.11 4.93 -12.92
CA SER A 276 4.34 4.04 -12.03
C SER A 276 4.84 4.10 -10.57
N ALA A 277 6.15 4.22 -10.38
CA ALA A 277 6.79 4.43 -9.10
C ALA A 277 6.54 5.86 -8.59
N LEU A 278 6.50 6.86 -9.49
CA LEU A 278 6.25 8.25 -9.12
C LEU A 278 4.80 8.50 -8.66
N ASP A 279 3.78 7.85 -9.25
CA ASP A 279 2.39 7.94 -8.76
C ASP A 279 2.24 7.37 -7.33
N ASN A 280 3.12 6.44 -6.98
CA ASN A 280 3.15 5.78 -5.69
C ASN A 280 4.32 6.26 -4.82
N LEU A 281 4.78 7.52 -4.99
CA LEU A 281 5.89 8.09 -4.22
C LEU A 281 5.70 7.87 -2.73
N ASP A 282 4.52 8.07 -2.16
CA ASP A 282 4.29 7.85 -0.72
C ASP A 282 4.51 6.39 -0.27
N LYS A 283 4.41 5.43 -1.18
CA LYS A 283 4.70 4.01 -0.95
C LYS A 283 6.16 3.64 -1.26
N LEU A 284 6.94 4.50 -1.90
CA LEU A 284 8.35 4.25 -2.25
C LEU A 284 9.33 5.16 -1.50
N ILE A 285 9.02 6.47 -1.41
CA ILE A 285 9.52 7.44 -0.43
C ILE A 285 8.82 7.14 0.90
N ARG A 286 9.38 6.19 1.65
CA ARG A 286 8.91 5.84 2.99
C ARG A 286 9.85 6.45 4.02
N GLN A 287 9.27 6.93 5.11
CA GLN A 287 10.04 7.24 6.31
C GLN A 287 10.75 5.96 6.76
N PRO A 288 12.07 5.98 6.99
CA PRO A 288 12.78 4.83 7.51
C PRO A 288 12.29 4.41 8.89
N TYR A 289 12.00 3.12 9.04
CA TYR A 289 11.53 2.51 10.29
C TYR A 289 12.02 1.06 10.42
N GLY A 290 11.84 0.49 11.61
CA GLY A 290 12.21 -0.90 11.89
C GLY A 290 13.62 -1.03 12.44
N CYS A 291 14.19 -2.22 12.30
CA CYS A 291 15.59 -2.55 12.60
C CYS A 291 16.53 -1.97 11.52
N GLY A 292 17.86 -1.99 11.70
CA GLY A 292 18.84 -1.37 10.78
C GLY A 292 18.66 -1.81 9.33
N GLU A 293 18.39 -3.09 9.11
CA GLU A 293 18.09 -3.60 7.78
C GLU A 293 16.82 -2.95 7.17
N GLN A 294 15.70 -2.92 7.90
CA GLN A 294 14.44 -2.27 7.44
C GLN A 294 14.58 -0.76 7.28
N ASN A 295 15.40 -0.14 8.12
CA ASN A 295 15.70 1.27 8.03
C ASN A 295 16.40 1.55 6.69
N MET A 296 17.44 0.77 6.36
CA MET A 296 18.13 0.88 5.07
C MET A 296 17.24 0.58 3.87
N LEU A 297 16.31 -0.38 3.99
CA LEU A 297 15.33 -0.67 2.95
C LEU A 297 14.44 0.51 2.59
N ASN A 298 14.10 1.33 3.56
CA ASN A 298 13.32 2.53 3.34
C ASN A 298 14.22 3.74 3.04
N PHE A 299 15.51 3.71 3.39
CA PHE A 299 16.47 4.78 3.15
C PHE A 299 16.90 4.86 1.68
N VAL A 300 17.38 3.75 1.10
CA VAL A 300 17.99 3.76 -0.25
C VAL A 300 17.03 4.17 -1.38
N PRO A 301 15.74 3.76 -1.39
CA PRO A 301 14.79 4.24 -2.39
C PRO A 301 14.70 5.77 -2.47
N ASN A 302 14.82 6.48 -1.34
CA ASN A 302 14.83 7.95 -1.35
C ASN A 302 16.02 8.51 -2.14
N ILE A 303 17.20 7.89 -2.02
CA ILE A 303 18.41 8.28 -2.76
C ILE A 303 18.21 8.07 -4.26
N VAL A 304 17.72 6.88 -4.65
CA VAL A 304 17.53 6.51 -6.06
C VAL A 304 16.51 7.43 -6.74
N ILE A 305 15.40 7.72 -6.06
CA ILE A 305 14.35 8.61 -6.57
C ILE A 305 14.85 10.05 -6.66
N LEU A 306 15.60 10.54 -5.66
CA LEU A 306 16.19 11.89 -5.70
C LEU A 306 17.19 12.03 -6.85
N ASP A 307 18.09 11.06 -7.02
CA ASP A 307 19.06 11.06 -8.11
C ASP A 307 18.36 11.06 -9.47
N TYR A 308 17.33 10.22 -9.61
CA TYR A 308 16.53 10.16 -10.81
C TYR A 308 15.84 11.50 -11.13
N LEU A 309 15.02 12.00 -10.20
CA LEU A 309 14.22 13.21 -10.40
C LEU A 309 15.10 14.46 -10.62
N LYS A 310 16.24 14.53 -9.93
CA LYS A 310 17.22 15.61 -10.11
C LYS A 310 17.82 15.55 -11.52
N ASN A 311 18.20 14.35 -11.98
CA ASN A 311 18.81 14.16 -13.29
C ASN A 311 17.81 14.32 -14.45
N SER A 312 16.56 13.90 -14.27
CA SER A 312 15.47 14.07 -15.25
C SER A 312 14.88 15.49 -15.26
N LYS A 313 15.34 16.38 -14.35
CA LYS A 313 14.82 17.74 -14.14
C LYS A 313 13.33 17.78 -13.76
N GLN A 314 12.86 16.73 -13.09
CA GLN A 314 11.47 16.57 -12.64
C GLN A 314 11.32 16.75 -11.12
N LEU A 315 12.43 17.02 -10.40
CA LEU A 315 12.41 17.20 -8.95
C LEU A 315 11.64 18.47 -8.55
N THR A 316 10.59 18.29 -7.76
CA THR A 316 9.85 19.39 -7.14
C THR A 316 10.35 19.67 -5.72
N LYS A 317 10.25 20.92 -5.26
CA LYS A 317 10.69 21.30 -3.90
C LYS A 317 10.00 20.51 -2.78
N ASN A 318 8.74 20.13 -2.96
CA ASN A 318 7.99 19.35 -1.98
C ASN A 318 8.54 17.92 -1.87
N ILE A 319 8.76 17.25 -3.00
CA ILE A 319 9.36 15.92 -3.03
C ILE A 319 10.78 15.95 -2.47
N GLU A 320 11.57 16.94 -2.88
CA GLU A 320 12.93 17.15 -2.39
C GLU A 320 12.97 17.32 -0.87
N SER A 321 12.20 18.25 -0.32
CA SER A 321 12.17 18.51 1.13
C SER A 321 11.74 17.27 1.93
N LYS A 322 10.74 16.53 1.42
CA LYS A 322 10.26 15.30 2.07
C LYS A 322 11.31 14.19 2.04
N ALA A 323 11.93 13.94 0.89
CA ALA A 323 12.95 12.91 0.75
C ALA A 323 14.21 13.25 1.56
N LEU A 324 14.64 14.51 1.59
CA LEU A 324 15.77 14.96 2.43
C LEU A 324 15.48 14.75 3.92
N ALA A 325 14.29 15.14 4.41
CA ALA A 325 13.91 14.88 5.80
C ALA A 325 13.93 13.39 6.14
N TYR A 326 13.50 12.51 5.21
CA TYR A 326 13.56 11.06 5.40
C TYR A 326 14.99 10.50 5.36
N LEU A 327 15.86 11.05 4.52
CA LEU A 327 17.29 10.71 4.54
C LEU A 327 17.91 11.11 5.89
N ASP A 328 17.64 12.32 6.40
CA ASP A 328 18.17 12.76 7.69
C ASP A 328 17.71 11.85 8.84
N MET A 329 16.40 11.54 8.88
CA MET A 329 15.84 10.63 9.88
C MET A 329 16.41 9.22 9.76
N GLY A 330 16.54 8.69 8.54
CA GLY A 330 17.08 7.35 8.30
C GLY A 330 18.55 7.26 8.66
N TYR A 331 19.34 8.29 8.36
CA TYR A 331 20.75 8.38 8.75
C TYR A 331 20.90 8.37 10.27
N GLN A 332 20.22 9.27 10.98
CA GLN A 332 20.29 9.35 12.44
C GLN A 332 19.83 8.05 13.11
N ARG A 333 18.80 7.41 12.56
CA ARG A 333 18.32 6.12 13.05
C ARG A 333 19.30 5.00 12.79
N GLU A 334 19.92 4.95 11.61
CA GLU A 334 20.88 3.90 11.28
C GLU A 334 22.09 3.91 12.21
N LEU A 335 22.56 5.11 12.61
CA LEU A 335 23.65 5.26 13.59
C LEU A 335 23.34 4.57 14.93
N THR A 336 22.07 4.38 15.29
CA THR A 336 21.69 3.66 16.52
C THR A 336 21.93 2.14 16.45
N TYR A 337 22.09 1.60 15.23
CA TYR A 337 22.41 0.19 14.98
C TYR A 337 23.91 -0.08 14.79
N LYS A 338 24.74 0.95 15.01
CA LYS A 338 26.19 0.87 14.97
C LYS A 338 26.74 0.24 16.27
N HIS A 339 27.69 -0.67 16.12
CA HIS A 339 28.46 -1.30 17.19
C HIS A 339 29.66 -0.44 17.61
N ASP A 340 30.25 -0.78 18.76
CA ASP A 340 31.45 -0.08 19.27
C ASP A 340 32.68 -0.26 18.38
N ASP A 341 32.73 -1.34 17.58
CA ASP A 341 33.76 -1.60 16.58
C ASP A 341 33.47 -0.95 15.22
N ASN A 342 32.43 -0.11 15.14
CA ASN A 342 31.94 0.59 13.95
C ASN A 342 31.25 -0.28 12.89
N SER A 343 30.97 -1.55 13.17
CA SER A 343 30.11 -2.39 12.32
C SER A 343 28.62 -2.11 12.53
N TYR A 344 27.76 -2.58 11.63
CA TYR A 344 26.30 -2.46 11.73
C TYR A 344 25.64 -3.84 11.78
N SER A 345 24.58 -3.99 12.58
CA SER A 345 23.70 -5.16 12.58
C SER A 345 22.23 -4.75 12.56
N ALA A 346 21.30 -5.69 12.43
CA ALA A 346 19.87 -5.37 12.41
C ALA A 346 19.41 -4.69 13.72
N PHE A 347 19.86 -5.16 14.88
CA PHE A 347 19.42 -4.65 16.19
C PHE A 347 20.54 -3.96 16.99
N GLY A 348 21.61 -3.56 16.31
CA GLY A 348 22.77 -2.91 16.93
C GLY A 348 23.35 -3.76 18.05
N LYS A 349 23.66 -3.14 19.19
CA LYS A 349 24.28 -3.80 20.36
C LYS A 349 23.44 -4.93 20.99
N SER A 350 22.20 -5.14 20.54
CA SER A 350 21.41 -6.30 20.95
C SER A 350 21.84 -7.59 20.25
N ASP A 351 22.48 -7.46 19.08
CA ASP A 351 23.10 -8.58 18.38
C ASP A 351 24.54 -8.78 18.89
N GLU A 352 25.04 -10.01 18.79
CA GLU A 352 26.39 -10.37 19.26
C GLU A 352 27.51 -9.70 18.44
N SER A 353 27.26 -9.42 17.16
CA SER A 353 28.24 -8.79 16.26
C SER A 353 27.57 -8.10 15.08
N GLY A 354 28.29 -7.18 14.42
CA GLY A 354 27.91 -6.62 13.12
C GLY A 354 27.88 -7.65 11.99
N SER A 355 27.17 -7.30 10.92
CA SER A 355 27.12 -8.02 9.65
C SER A 355 28.06 -7.42 8.62
N THR A 356 28.85 -8.25 7.94
CA THR A 356 29.70 -7.86 6.81
C THR A 356 28.87 -7.25 5.70
N TRP A 357 27.79 -7.93 5.29
CA TRP A 357 26.93 -7.46 4.21
C TRP A 357 26.21 -6.16 4.57
N LEU A 358 25.60 -6.08 5.76
CA LEU A 358 24.87 -4.87 6.17
C LEU A 358 25.82 -3.68 6.34
N THR A 359 26.98 -3.89 6.95
CA THR A 359 27.99 -2.83 7.11
C THR A 359 28.43 -2.28 5.75
N ALA A 360 28.65 -3.15 4.76
CA ALA A 360 29.00 -2.74 3.40
C ALA A 360 27.85 -1.97 2.72
N PHE A 361 26.61 -2.44 2.91
CA PHE A 361 25.42 -1.79 2.36
C PHE A 361 25.19 -0.40 2.96
N VAL A 362 25.36 -0.24 4.28
CA VAL A 362 25.26 1.05 4.98
C VAL A 362 26.33 2.01 4.49
N ALA A 363 27.61 1.62 4.47
CA ALA A 363 28.71 2.48 4.03
C ALA A 363 28.52 2.97 2.59
N LYS A 364 28.16 2.05 1.69
CA LYS A 364 27.83 2.36 0.28
C LYS A 364 26.66 3.34 0.17
N SER A 365 25.57 3.07 0.87
CA SER A 365 24.36 3.89 0.81
C SER A 365 24.58 5.29 1.38
N PHE A 366 25.33 5.40 2.47
CA PHE A 366 25.74 6.67 3.06
C PHE A 366 26.60 7.50 2.11
N LYS A 367 27.55 6.86 1.41
CA LYS A 367 28.32 7.50 0.34
C LYS A 367 27.42 8.03 -0.77
N GLN A 368 26.43 7.26 -1.21
CA GLN A 368 25.48 7.71 -2.23
C GLN A 368 24.58 8.85 -1.73
N ALA A 369 24.14 8.81 -0.46
CA ALA A 369 23.29 9.83 0.16
C ALA A 369 24.01 11.17 0.38
N LYS A 370 25.35 11.16 0.51
CA LYS A 370 26.19 12.36 0.73
C LYS A 370 26.02 13.44 -0.35
N LYS A 371 25.49 13.09 -1.53
CA LYS A 371 25.16 14.02 -2.63
C LYS A 371 23.95 14.92 -2.32
N PHE A 372 23.11 14.51 -1.36
CA PHE A 372 21.81 15.11 -1.07
C PHE A 372 21.72 15.60 0.38
N THR A 373 22.26 14.84 1.33
CA THR A 373 22.29 15.19 2.76
C THR A 373 23.73 15.17 3.30
N ASN A 374 23.95 15.85 4.43
CA ASN A 374 25.22 15.88 5.12
C ASN A 374 25.44 14.57 5.89
N ILE A 375 26.37 13.75 5.40
CA ILE A 375 26.80 12.51 6.03
C ILE A 375 28.25 12.67 6.47
N GLU A 376 28.54 12.37 7.75
CA GLU A 376 29.90 12.43 8.28
C GLU A 376 30.82 11.40 7.61
N ASP A 377 32.04 11.81 7.26
CA ASP A 377 33.04 10.95 6.60
C ASP A 377 33.39 9.72 7.44
N SER A 378 33.43 9.88 8.76
CA SER A 378 33.64 8.80 9.74
C SER A 378 32.54 7.73 9.67
N ALA A 379 31.30 8.11 9.35
CA ALA A 379 30.18 7.17 9.21
C ALA A 379 30.32 6.28 7.96
N ILE A 380 31.21 6.61 7.03
CA ILE A 380 31.52 5.83 5.82
C ILE A 380 32.87 5.10 5.98
N ILE A 381 33.90 5.79 6.47
CA ILE A 381 35.28 5.27 6.51
C ILE A 381 35.48 4.25 7.64
N GLU A 382 34.96 4.49 8.85
CA GLU A 382 35.15 3.54 9.96
C GLU A 382 34.51 2.17 9.71
N PRO A 383 33.28 2.08 9.15
CA PRO A 383 32.71 0.80 8.74
C PRO A 383 33.55 0.07 7.69
N LEU A 384 34.14 0.80 6.73
CA LEU A 384 35.03 0.22 5.72
C LEU A 384 36.34 -0.29 6.33
N ARG A 385 36.90 0.38 7.35
CA ARG A 385 38.05 -0.16 8.11
C ARG A 385 37.72 -1.46 8.81
N TRP A 386 36.55 -1.52 9.44
CA TRP A 386 36.09 -2.75 10.06
C TRP A 386 35.96 -3.87 9.03
N ILE A 387 35.34 -3.60 7.87
CA ILE A 387 35.23 -4.59 6.78
C ILE A 387 36.63 -5.03 6.33
N ALA A 388 37.56 -4.10 6.09
CA ALA A 388 38.92 -4.40 5.68
C ALA A 388 39.65 -5.34 6.68
N SER A 389 39.38 -5.17 7.98
CA SER A 389 39.92 -6.06 9.03
C SER A 389 39.36 -7.49 9.00
N LYS A 390 38.23 -7.72 8.31
CA LYS A 390 37.59 -9.04 8.14
C LYS A 390 37.95 -9.71 6.81
N GLN A 391 38.86 -9.13 6.02
CA GLN A 391 39.32 -9.73 4.77
C GLN A 391 40.17 -10.98 5.04
N ASN A 392 39.88 -12.07 4.34
CA ASN A 392 40.69 -13.29 4.39
C ASN A 392 42.04 -13.10 3.66
N GLU A 393 43.02 -13.95 3.96
CA GLU A 393 44.36 -13.89 3.31
C GLU A 393 44.29 -14.01 1.77
N ASN A 394 43.32 -14.76 1.26
CA ASN A 394 43.10 -14.94 -0.17
C ASN A 394 42.32 -13.77 -0.82
N GLY A 395 41.98 -12.71 -0.08
CA GLY A 395 41.26 -11.53 -0.56
C GLY A 395 39.73 -11.61 -0.51
N SER A 396 39.15 -12.75 -0.09
CA SER A 396 37.70 -12.93 0.01
C SER A 396 37.12 -12.38 1.31
N PHE A 397 35.80 -12.17 1.31
CA PHE A 397 35.03 -11.80 2.49
C PHE A 397 34.04 -12.91 2.85
N SER A 398 33.85 -13.11 4.16
CA SER A 398 32.85 -14.01 4.72
C SER A 398 31.85 -13.21 5.55
N GLU A 399 30.61 -13.69 5.62
CA GLU A 399 29.59 -13.07 6.46
C GLU A 399 29.96 -13.28 7.94
N VAL A 400 30.12 -12.18 8.66
CA VAL A 400 30.19 -12.15 10.12
C VAL A 400 28.80 -11.80 10.63
N GLY A 401 28.40 -12.26 11.82
CA GLY A 401 27.09 -11.92 12.39
C GLY A 401 25.89 -12.52 11.66
N HIS A 402 24.71 -11.96 11.93
CA HIS A 402 23.44 -12.45 11.42
C HIS A 402 22.73 -11.38 10.59
N VAL A 403 22.34 -11.75 9.37
CA VAL A 403 21.43 -10.94 8.55
C VAL A 403 20.01 -11.46 8.74
N SER A 404 19.15 -10.64 9.32
CA SER A 404 17.76 -11.02 9.63
C SER A 404 16.88 -11.00 8.37
N HIS A 405 17.31 -10.30 7.33
CA HIS A 405 16.65 -10.19 6.04
C HIS A 405 17.53 -10.78 4.94
N LYS A 406 17.56 -12.12 4.83
CA LYS A 406 18.40 -12.82 3.84
C LYS A 406 18.05 -12.45 2.40
N ALA A 407 16.80 -12.10 2.13
CA ALA A 407 16.39 -11.54 0.83
C ALA A 407 17.08 -10.20 0.51
N MET A 408 17.54 -9.45 1.52
CA MET A 408 18.39 -8.27 1.31
C MET A 408 19.81 -8.61 0.87
N GLN A 409 20.29 -9.82 1.13
CA GLN A 409 21.54 -10.26 0.54
C GLN A 409 21.35 -10.63 -0.94
N GLY A 410 20.12 -10.80 -1.43
CA GLY A 410 19.87 -11.32 -2.77
C GLY A 410 20.48 -12.72 -2.93
N GLY A 411 21.19 -12.94 -4.03
CA GLY A 411 22.10 -14.09 -4.19
C GLY A 411 23.46 -13.93 -3.48
N GLY A 412 23.71 -12.78 -2.84
CA GLY A 412 24.97 -12.34 -2.23
C GLY A 412 25.28 -12.86 -0.83
N SER A 413 24.54 -13.86 -0.34
CA SER A 413 24.63 -14.35 1.05
C SER A 413 25.96 -15.00 1.46
N GLY A 414 26.92 -15.16 0.54
CA GLY A 414 28.25 -15.63 0.86
C GLY A 414 29.15 -15.86 -0.35
N GLY A 415 30.43 -16.13 -0.08
CA GLY A 415 31.41 -16.52 -1.11
C GLY A 415 31.72 -15.41 -2.12
N LEU A 416 31.64 -15.75 -3.41
CA LEU A 416 32.05 -14.87 -4.51
C LEU A 416 31.18 -13.61 -4.61
N ALA A 417 29.87 -13.77 -4.45
CA ALA A 417 28.92 -12.67 -4.57
C ALA A 417 29.05 -11.64 -3.43
N LEU A 418 29.23 -12.08 -2.18
CA LEU A 418 29.51 -11.17 -1.05
C LEU A 418 30.80 -10.39 -1.28
N THR A 419 31.85 -11.09 -1.74
CA THR A 419 33.15 -10.47 -2.02
C THR A 419 33.04 -9.41 -3.12
N ALA A 420 32.33 -9.70 -4.21
CA ALA A 420 32.06 -8.75 -5.28
C ALA A 420 31.22 -7.56 -4.80
N TYR A 421 30.22 -7.80 -3.96
CA TYR A 421 29.39 -6.75 -3.37
C TYR A 421 30.20 -5.80 -2.48
N VAL A 422 31.03 -6.34 -1.59
CA VAL A 422 31.93 -5.56 -0.73
C VAL A 422 32.90 -4.71 -1.55
N LEU A 423 33.43 -5.23 -2.66
CA LEU A 423 34.26 -4.45 -3.58
C LEU A 423 33.53 -3.18 -4.07
N THR A 424 32.22 -3.25 -4.34
CA THR A 424 31.46 -2.05 -4.75
C THR A 424 31.47 -0.95 -3.68
N ALA A 425 31.40 -1.31 -2.40
CA ALA A 425 31.42 -0.34 -1.30
C ALA A 425 32.78 0.37 -1.17
N PHE A 426 33.88 -0.39 -1.34
CA PHE A 426 35.23 0.17 -1.37
C PHE A 426 35.44 1.10 -2.58
N VAL A 427 35.07 0.63 -3.77
CA VAL A 427 35.27 1.36 -5.02
C VAL A 427 34.48 2.67 -5.06
N GLU A 428 33.23 2.66 -4.60
CA GLU A 428 32.42 3.89 -4.53
C GLU A 428 32.96 4.93 -3.54
N SER A 429 33.86 4.52 -2.63
CA SER A 429 34.44 5.38 -1.59
C SER A 429 35.93 5.73 -1.86
N LEU A 430 36.49 5.32 -3.01
CA LEU A 430 37.89 5.59 -3.39
C LEU A 430 38.21 7.09 -3.49
N ASP A 431 37.24 7.92 -3.85
CA ASP A 431 37.39 9.37 -3.92
C ASP A 431 37.50 10.03 -2.53
N MET A 432 37.22 9.30 -1.45
CA MET A 432 37.32 9.78 -0.07
C MET A 432 38.64 9.39 0.59
N THR A 433 39.18 8.21 0.31
CA THR A 433 40.42 7.70 0.92
C THR A 433 41.12 6.65 0.05
N ASN A 434 42.46 6.66 0.10
CA ASN A 434 43.32 5.66 -0.54
C ASN A 434 43.74 4.53 0.41
N GLU A 435 43.28 4.55 1.67
CA GLU A 435 43.66 3.60 2.73
C GLU A 435 43.44 2.13 2.34
N PHE A 436 42.39 1.85 1.57
CA PHE A 436 41.96 0.48 1.26
C PHE A 436 42.53 -0.09 -0.04
N LYS A 437 43.50 0.58 -0.67
CA LYS A 437 44.04 0.16 -1.98
C LYS A 437 44.57 -1.28 -1.97
N GLU A 438 45.31 -1.66 -0.95
CA GLU A 438 45.83 -3.03 -0.82
C GLU A 438 44.70 -4.06 -0.66
N ASN A 439 43.67 -3.74 0.15
CA ASN A 439 42.51 -4.61 0.32
C ASN A 439 41.76 -4.78 -1.02
N ILE A 440 41.58 -3.69 -1.77
CA ILE A 440 40.96 -3.69 -3.09
C ILE A 440 41.75 -4.59 -4.04
N ASP A 441 43.08 -4.42 -4.13
CA ASP A 441 43.93 -5.21 -5.03
C ASP A 441 43.84 -6.72 -4.71
N LYS A 442 43.82 -7.10 -3.42
CA LYS A 442 43.62 -8.50 -2.99
C LYS A 442 42.24 -9.03 -3.39
N THR A 443 41.19 -8.24 -3.17
CA THR A 443 39.82 -8.64 -3.54
C THR A 443 39.64 -8.76 -5.04
N VAL A 444 40.20 -7.83 -5.82
CA VAL A 444 40.21 -7.88 -7.29
C VAL A 444 40.89 -9.15 -7.76
N LYS A 445 42.08 -9.47 -7.24
CA LYS A 445 42.80 -10.69 -7.59
C LYS A 445 41.99 -11.95 -7.30
N TYR A 446 41.33 -12.01 -6.15
CA TYR A 446 40.42 -13.11 -5.83
C TYR A 446 39.29 -13.24 -6.86
N LEU A 447 38.63 -12.14 -7.22
CA LEU A 447 37.54 -12.14 -8.20
C LEU A 447 38.04 -12.59 -9.59
N GLU A 448 39.21 -12.10 -10.02
CA GLU A 448 39.84 -12.49 -11.27
C GLU A 448 40.14 -13.99 -11.32
N ASP A 449 40.72 -14.54 -10.26
CA ASP A 449 41.02 -15.97 -10.15
C ASP A 449 39.75 -16.84 -10.20
N GLN A 450 38.65 -16.36 -9.60
CA GLN A 450 37.37 -17.09 -9.60
C GLN A 450 36.65 -16.99 -10.95
N ILE A 451 36.69 -15.83 -11.61
CA ILE A 451 36.15 -15.65 -12.96
C ILE A 451 36.93 -16.49 -13.96
N ALA A 452 38.27 -16.55 -13.84
CA ALA A 452 39.11 -17.37 -14.70
C ALA A 452 38.81 -18.87 -14.58
N LYS A 453 38.34 -19.34 -13.43
CA LYS A 453 37.89 -20.73 -13.22
C LYS A 453 36.56 -21.05 -13.90
N GLY A 454 35.77 -20.05 -14.30
CA GLY A 454 34.51 -20.22 -15.03
C GLY A 454 33.36 -20.88 -14.26
N SER A 455 33.57 -21.25 -12.98
CA SER A 455 32.59 -22.00 -12.15
C SER A 455 31.63 -21.12 -11.35
N ALA A 456 31.72 -19.79 -11.47
CA ALA A 456 30.84 -18.85 -10.78
C ALA A 456 29.39 -19.00 -11.25
N ASP A 457 28.42 -18.94 -10.35
CA ASP A 457 27.00 -18.93 -10.71
C ASP A 457 26.62 -17.60 -11.42
N VAL A 458 25.43 -17.57 -12.03
CA VAL A 458 24.94 -16.42 -12.82
C VAL A 458 24.88 -15.15 -11.99
N TYR A 459 24.43 -15.23 -10.73
CA TYR A 459 24.32 -14.08 -9.83
C TYR A 459 25.70 -13.52 -9.48
N SER A 460 26.59 -14.39 -8.99
CA SER A 460 27.96 -13.98 -8.66
C SER A 460 28.68 -13.35 -9.86
N THR A 461 28.44 -13.87 -11.06
CA THR A 461 29.03 -13.35 -12.30
C THR A 461 28.54 -11.93 -12.62
N ALA A 462 27.23 -11.67 -12.51
CA ALA A 462 26.67 -10.35 -12.80
C ALA A 462 27.14 -9.27 -11.80
N VAL A 463 27.16 -9.59 -10.50
CA VAL A 463 27.67 -8.66 -9.47
C VAL A 463 29.16 -8.40 -9.66
N ALA A 464 29.95 -9.43 -9.96
CA ALA A 464 31.38 -9.29 -10.21
C ALA A 464 31.68 -8.46 -11.48
N ALA A 465 30.92 -8.66 -12.56
CA ALA A 465 31.05 -7.86 -13.78
C ALA A 465 30.77 -6.37 -13.51
N TYR A 466 29.73 -6.07 -12.74
CA TYR A 466 29.41 -4.71 -12.34
C TYR A 466 30.48 -4.10 -11.42
N ALA A 467 30.95 -4.85 -10.41
CA ALA A 467 31.95 -4.38 -9.46
C ALA A 467 33.30 -4.09 -10.11
N LEU A 468 33.79 -4.99 -10.97
CA LEU A 468 35.03 -4.79 -11.73
C LEU A 468 34.89 -3.67 -12.77
N GLY A 469 33.71 -3.52 -13.38
CA GLY A 469 33.38 -2.41 -14.26
C GLY A 469 33.41 -1.06 -13.53
N LEU A 470 32.91 -1.01 -12.30
CA LEU A 470 32.92 0.19 -11.47
C LEU A 470 34.34 0.62 -11.06
N ALA A 471 35.21 -0.36 -10.83
CA ALA A 471 36.62 -0.13 -10.51
C ALA A 471 37.48 0.25 -11.74
N ASP A 472 36.90 0.24 -12.94
CA ASP A 472 37.56 0.49 -14.22
C ASP A 472 38.77 -0.41 -14.50
N LEU A 473 38.68 -1.69 -14.12
CA LEU A 473 39.79 -2.65 -14.23
C LEU A 473 39.81 -3.39 -15.58
N PRO A 474 40.98 -3.80 -16.11
CA PRO A 474 41.06 -4.56 -17.36
C PRO A 474 40.28 -5.89 -17.35
N SER A 475 40.13 -6.51 -16.19
CA SER A 475 39.36 -7.74 -15.99
C SER A 475 37.86 -7.59 -16.18
N LYS A 476 37.34 -6.34 -16.23
CA LYS A 476 35.93 -6.05 -16.51
C LYS A 476 35.47 -6.67 -17.84
N GLU A 477 36.36 -6.84 -18.81
CA GLU A 477 36.06 -7.39 -20.13
C GLU A 477 35.77 -8.88 -20.09
N LYS A 478 36.62 -9.63 -19.39
CA LYS A 478 36.41 -11.08 -19.20
C LYS A 478 35.16 -11.34 -18.36
N ALA A 479 34.96 -10.55 -17.29
CA ALA A 479 33.79 -10.67 -16.43
C ALA A 479 32.48 -10.42 -17.21
N PHE A 480 32.46 -9.36 -18.03
CA PHE A 480 31.31 -9.04 -18.87
C PHE A 480 31.04 -10.09 -19.94
N GLN A 481 32.08 -10.61 -20.62
CA GLN A 481 31.92 -11.69 -21.59
C GLN A 481 31.36 -12.96 -20.95
N LEU A 482 31.82 -13.31 -19.75
CA LEU A 482 31.28 -14.45 -19.00
C LEU A 482 29.81 -14.23 -18.63
N MET A 483 29.46 -13.03 -18.14
CA MET A 483 28.07 -12.65 -17.88
C MET A 483 27.22 -12.74 -19.15
N GLU A 484 27.71 -12.19 -20.27
CA GLU A 484 27.00 -12.19 -21.55
C GLU A 484 26.79 -13.60 -22.10
N SER A 485 27.75 -14.51 -21.89
CA SER A 485 27.59 -15.92 -22.31
C SER A 485 26.44 -16.64 -21.60
N LYS A 486 25.96 -16.09 -20.47
CA LYS A 486 24.84 -16.60 -19.68
C LYS A 486 23.52 -15.86 -19.94
N ALA A 487 23.49 -14.92 -20.89
CA ALA A 487 22.30 -14.15 -21.21
C ALA A 487 21.25 -15.04 -21.89
N ILE A 488 19.99 -14.85 -21.49
CA ILE A 488 18.83 -15.45 -22.14
C ILE A 488 18.23 -14.39 -23.06
N ASN A 489 18.08 -14.74 -24.34
CA ASN A 489 17.47 -13.89 -25.36
C ASN A 489 16.12 -14.51 -25.74
N ASP A 490 15.03 -13.81 -25.46
CA ASP A 490 13.66 -14.24 -25.79
C ASP A 490 12.96 -13.14 -26.61
N GLY A 491 13.01 -13.28 -27.94
CA GLY A 491 12.47 -12.29 -28.86
C GLY A 491 13.14 -10.92 -28.70
N ASP A 492 12.38 -9.94 -28.24
CA ASP A 492 12.85 -8.57 -27.98
C ASP A 492 13.25 -8.30 -26.52
N LEU A 493 13.35 -9.36 -25.71
CA LEU A 493 13.72 -9.34 -24.29
C LEU A 493 15.09 -9.99 -24.09
N LYS A 494 15.88 -9.43 -23.17
CA LYS A 494 17.14 -10.01 -22.72
C LYS A 494 17.18 -10.01 -21.19
N HIS A 495 17.50 -11.15 -20.58
CA HIS A 495 17.57 -11.27 -19.12
C HIS A 495 18.50 -12.40 -18.67
N TRP A 496 18.68 -12.50 -17.35
CA TRP A 496 19.49 -13.54 -16.72
C TRP A 496 18.68 -14.22 -15.62
N GLU A 497 18.79 -15.56 -15.55
CA GLU A 497 18.08 -16.36 -14.55
C GLU A 497 19.04 -17.21 -13.73
N ASN A 498 18.70 -17.43 -12.46
CA ASN A 498 19.39 -18.38 -11.60
C ASN A 498 19.02 -19.82 -12.00
N GLU A 499 20.02 -20.69 -12.21
CA GLU A 499 19.84 -22.09 -12.63
C GLU A 499 18.89 -22.86 -11.70
N LYS A 500 18.96 -22.62 -10.38
CA LYS A 500 18.07 -23.27 -9.39
C LYS A 500 16.59 -22.88 -9.55
N GLU A 501 16.31 -21.67 -10.03
CA GLU A 501 14.95 -21.21 -10.29
C GLU A 501 14.43 -21.71 -11.65
N LYS A 502 15.33 -21.91 -12.61
CA LYS A 502 15.03 -22.49 -13.91
C LYS A 502 14.52 -23.94 -13.77
N ASP A 503 15.21 -24.74 -12.98
CA ASP A 503 14.80 -26.13 -12.69
C ASP A 503 13.46 -26.19 -11.93
N ALA A 504 13.27 -25.28 -10.96
CA ALA A 504 12.02 -25.16 -10.21
C ALA A 504 10.83 -24.70 -11.08
N LYS A 505 11.06 -23.84 -12.08
CA LYS A 505 10.05 -23.45 -13.09
C LYS A 505 9.62 -24.64 -13.94
N GLU A 506 10.55 -25.51 -14.33
CA GLU A 506 10.25 -26.69 -15.15
C GLU A 506 9.45 -27.76 -14.38
N GLU A 507 9.75 -27.99 -13.10
CA GLU A 507 8.96 -28.89 -12.25
C GLU A 507 7.57 -28.34 -11.92
N LYS A 508 7.44 -27.01 -11.70
CA LYS A 508 6.17 -26.36 -11.34
C LYS A 508 5.27 -26.02 -12.52
N LYS A 509 5.76 -26.01 -13.77
CA LYS A 509 4.95 -25.95 -15.00
C LYS A 509 3.87 -27.06 -15.07
N LYS A 510 3.97 -28.08 -14.22
CA LYS A 510 2.97 -29.15 -14.05
C LYS A 510 1.65 -28.67 -13.40
N TYR A 511 1.63 -27.50 -12.76
CA TYR A 511 0.45 -26.93 -12.08
C TYR A 511 0.07 -25.57 -12.72
N SER A 512 -0.86 -25.61 -13.68
CA SER A 512 -1.25 -24.55 -14.64
C SER A 512 -1.69 -23.18 -14.06
N TRP A 513 -1.86 -23.03 -12.73
CA TRP A 513 -2.44 -21.83 -12.12
C TRP A 513 -1.49 -21.06 -11.18
N GLU A 514 -0.26 -21.54 -10.98
CA GLU A 514 0.77 -20.89 -10.15
C GLU A 514 1.93 -20.37 -11.00
N GLU A 515 1.76 -19.21 -11.62
CA GLU A 515 2.86 -18.49 -12.30
C GLU A 515 3.66 -17.55 -11.38
N ASP A 516 3.30 -17.38 -10.10
CA ASP A 516 4.05 -16.49 -9.20
C ASP A 516 5.27 -17.20 -8.59
N ILE A 517 6.26 -17.47 -9.43
CA ILE A 517 7.64 -17.63 -8.96
C ILE A 517 8.23 -16.23 -8.85
N SER A 518 8.78 -15.91 -7.68
CA SER A 518 9.36 -14.60 -7.43
C SER A 518 10.60 -14.51 -8.28
N ASN A 519 10.56 -13.66 -9.31
CA ASN A 519 11.74 -13.37 -10.10
C ASN A 519 12.65 -12.36 -9.37
N ALA A 520 12.54 -12.16 -8.05
CA ALA A 520 13.32 -11.14 -7.33
C ALA A 520 14.83 -11.29 -7.58
N ILE A 521 15.36 -12.51 -7.46
CA ILE A 521 16.78 -12.77 -7.76
C ILE A 521 17.08 -12.49 -9.24
N ASN A 522 16.25 -12.97 -10.16
CA ASN A 522 16.43 -12.75 -11.60
C ASN A 522 16.38 -11.25 -11.98
N VAL A 523 15.51 -10.47 -11.33
CA VAL A 523 15.41 -9.01 -11.48
C VAL A 523 16.69 -8.35 -11.00
N GLU A 524 17.22 -8.76 -9.84
CA GLU A 524 18.46 -8.24 -9.32
C GLU A 524 19.66 -8.55 -10.24
N ILE A 525 19.82 -9.81 -10.69
CA ILE A 525 20.87 -10.22 -11.63
C ILE A 525 20.77 -9.38 -12.92
N THR A 526 19.57 -9.31 -13.48
CA THR A 526 19.32 -8.60 -14.74
C THR A 526 19.56 -7.10 -14.60
N ALA A 527 19.25 -6.51 -13.44
CA ALA A 527 19.55 -5.12 -13.15
C ALA A 527 21.07 -4.85 -13.03
N TYR A 528 21.84 -5.73 -12.37
CA TYR A 528 23.31 -5.63 -12.36
C TYR A 528 23.92 -5.79 -13.76
N ALA A 529 23.36 -6.69 -14.57
CA ALA A 529 23.76 -6.82 -15.96
C ALA A 529 23.48 -5.53 -16.73
N MET A 530 22.29 -4.94 -16.60
CA MET A 530 21.96 -3.66 -17.22
C MET A 530 22.90 -2.54 -16.78
N LEU A 531 23.24 -2.45 -15.49
CA LEU A 531 24.23 -1.50 -14.98
C LEU A 531 25.61 -1.68 -15.63
N SER A 532 26.02 -2.93 -15.87
CA SER A 532 27.28 -3.26 -16.56
C SER A 532 27.27 -2.81 -18.03
N TYR A 533 26.13 -2.94 -18.72
CA TYR A 533 25.94 -2.39 -20.07
C TYR A 533 26.04 -0.86 -20.09
N LEU A 534 25.39 -0.19 -19.12
CA LEU A 534 25.40 1.27 -19.03
C LEU A 534 26.80 1.84 -18.72
N GLN A 535 27.61 1.14 -17.91
CA GLN A 535 29.02 1.51 -17.67
C GLN A 535 29.88 1.47 -18.95
N ARG A 536 29.44 0.72 -19.96
CA ARG A 536 30.11 0.55 -21.27
C ARG A 536 29.50 1.45 -22.35
N ASN A 537 28.57 2.33 -22.00
CA ASN A 537 27.80 3.16 -22.94
C ASN A 537 27.01 2.34 -23.98
N MET A 538 26.66 1.09 -23.67
CA MET A 538 25.86 0.20 -24.54
C MET A 538 24.36 0.44 -24.32
N THR A 539 23.93 1.68 -24.53
CA THR A 539 22.58 2.16 -24.19
C THR A 539 21.49 1.50 -25.05
N ALA A 540 21.75 1.30 -26.35
CA ALA A 540 20.80 0.68 -27.26
C ALA A 540 20.60 -0.81 -26.93
N GLU A 541 21.68 -1.50 -26.59
CA GLU A 541 21.68 -2.91 -26.23
C GLU A 541 21.11 -3.17 -24.83
N ALA A 542 21.00 -2.14 -23.99
CA ALA A 542 20.30 -2.20 -22.71
C ALA A 542 18.77 -2.14 -22.85
N ILE A 543 18.21 -1.71 -23.99
CA ILE A 543 16.76 -1.59 -24.19
C ILE A 543 16.02 -2.94 -24.05
N PRO A 544 16.48 -4.05 -24.65
CA PRO A 544 15.88 -5.38 -24.40
C PRO A 544 15.87 -5.79 -22.93
N ILE A 545 16.88 -5.36 -22.16
CA ILE A 545 16.99 -5.62 -20.72
C ILE A 545 15.95 -4.79 -19.95
N LEU A 546 15.84 -3.51 -20.28
CA LEU A 546 14.81 -2.62 -19.74
C LEU A 546 13.39 -3.15 -19.99
N LYS A 547 13.11 -3.63 -21.21
CA LYS A 547 11.80 -4.21 -21.55
C LYS A 547 11.46 -5.39 -20.65
N TRP A 548 12.43 -6.26 -20.40
CA TRP A 548 12.22 -7.39 -19.49
C TRP A 548 11.98 -6.92 -18.06
N LEU A 549 12.80 -6.00 -17.52
CA LEU A 549 12.59 -5.45 -16.18
C LEU A 549 11.21 -4.80 -16.02
N LEU A 550 10.78 -3.97 -16.96
CA LEU A 550 9.45 -3.35 -16.93
C LEU A 550 8.32 -4.39 -16.96
N SER A 551 8.53 -5.54 -17.60
CA SER A 551 7.56 -6.64 -17.60
C SER A 551 7.41 -7.33 -16.23
N GLN A 552 8.42 -7.22 -15.36
CA GLN A 552 8.45 -7.77 -14.01
C GLN A 552 7.96 -6.77 -12.94
N GLN A 553 7.74 -5.50 -13.32
CA GLN A 553 7.32 -4.45 -12.40
C GLN A 553 5.86 -4.65 -11.97
N ASN A 554 5.59 -4.48 -10.67
CA ASN A 554 4.24 -4.54 -10.13
C ASN A 554 3.44 -3.25 -10.40
N SER A 555 2.14 -3.27 -10.11
CA SER A 555 1.22 -2.13 -10.32
C SER A 555 1.55 -0.86 -9.50
N HIS A 556 2.46 -0.95 -8.54
CA HIS A 556 2.91 0.16 -7.70
C HIS A 556 4.28 0.72 -8.11
N GLY A 557 4.87 0.21 -9.20
CA GLY A 557 6.18 0.63 -9.68
C GLY A 557 7.38 -0.04 -8.98
N GLY A 558 7.15 -0.92 -8.01
CA GLY A 558 8.19 -1.74 -7.38
C GLY A 558 8.31 -3.13 -8.02
N PHE A 559 9.15 -3.98 -7.44
CA PHE A 559 9.35 -5.36 -7.84
C PHE A 559 8.91 -6.32 -6.71
N ALA A 560 9.40 -7.56 -6.71
CA ALA A 560 8.91 -8.60 -5.82
C ALA A 560 9.51 -8.52 -4.40
N SER A 561 10.72 -7.96 -4.27
CA SER A 561 11.44 -7.76 -3.01
C SER A 561 11.90 -6.31 -2.86
N THR A 562 12.87 -6.06 -1.97
CA THR A 562 13.42 -4.71 -1.80
C THR A 562 14.75 -4.50 -2.51
N GLN A 563 15.67 -5.48 -2.53
CA GLN A 563 16.93 -5.33 -3.27
C GLN A 563 16.72 -5.26 -4.78
N ASP A 564 15.93 -6.17 -5.32
CA ASP A 564 15.54 -6.17 -6.72
C ASP A 564 14.91 -4.82 -7.10
N THR A 565 14.04 -4.26 -6.25
CA THR A 565 13.44 -2.94 -6.44
C THR A 565 14.51 -1.84 -6.46
N VAL A 566 15.41 -1.81 -5.48
CA VAL A 566 16.45 -0.76 -5.39
C VAL A 566 17.41 -0.82 -6.59
N VAL A 567 17.93 -2.00 -6.91
CA VAL A 567 18.91 -2.17 -8.00
C VAL A 567 18.23 -1.95 -9.35
N ALA A 568 17.03 -2.48 -9.56
CA ALA A 568 16.28 -2.29 -10.81
C ALA A 568 15.86 -0.84 -11.03
N LEU A 569 15.32 -0.15 -10.01
CA LEU A 569 14.99 1.28 -10.13
C LEU A 569 16.25 2.13 -10.37
N GLY A 570 17.37 1.81 -9.73
CA GLY A 570 18.65 2.47 -9.99
C GLY A 570 19.15 2.27 -11.42
N ALA A 571 19.04 1.05 -11.95
CA ALA A 571 19.40 0.72 -13.32
C ALA A 571 18.48 1.43 -14.32
N ILE A 572 17.16 1.34 -14.13
CA ILE A 572 16.15 2.01 -14.97
C ILE A 572 16.35 3.52 -14.92
N GLY A 573 16.60 4.11 -13.75
CA GLY A 573 16.85 5.54 -13.60
C GLY A 573 18.09 6.00 -14.38
N LYS A 574 19.18 5.24 -14.36
CA LYS A 574 20.39 5.55 -15.15
C LYS A 574 20.14 5.51 -16.65
N LEU A 575 19.42 4.49 -17.15
CA LEU A 575 19.08 4.40 -18.57
C LEU A 575 18.04 5.46 -18.97
N ALA A 576 17.07 5.73 -18.11
CA ALA A 576 16.05 6.74 -18.32
C ALA A 576 16.67 8.13 -18.57
N LYS A 577 17.77 8.46 -17.90
CA LYS A 577 18.54 9.70 -18.16
C LYS A 577 18.97 9.80 -19.63
N GLU A 578 19.45 8.72 -20.22
CA GLU A 578 19.91 8.67 -21.62
C GLU A 578 18.75 8.61 -22.62
N LEU A 579 17.59 8.08 -22.22
CA LEU A 579 16.40 7.97 -23.07
C LEU A 579 15.47 9.18 -22.96
N SER A 580 15.65 10.05 -21.97
CA SER A 580 14.81 11.22 -21.71
C SER A 580 14.99 12.28 -22.81
N GLY A 581 13.95 12.47 -23.63
CA GLY A 581 13.86 13.51 -24.65
C GLY A 581 12.51 14.24 -24.62
N ASN A 582 12.49 15.44 -25.18
CA ASN A 582 11.28 16.23 -25.40
C ASN A 582 10.61 15.84 -26.74
N GLY A 583 9.35 16.23 -26.94
CA GLY A 583 8.59 15.93 -28.17
C GLY A 583 7.76 14.66 -28.08
N LYS A 584 7.30 14.29 -26.88
CA LYS A 584 6.35 13.19 -26.71
C LYS A 584 4.96 13.63 -27.16
N ASP A 585 4.38 12.86 -28.06
CA ASP A 585 2.98 12.95 -28.45
C ASP A 585 2.52 11.57 -28.89
N LEU A 586 1.89 10.83 -27.98
CA LEU A 586 1.49 9.45 -28.14
C LEU A 586 -0.01 9.31 -27.90
N THR A 587 -0.70 8.68 -28.85
CA THR A 587 -2.07 8.21 -28.67
C THR A 587 -2.06 6.69 -28.58
N ILE A 588 -2.51 6.16 -27.44
CA ILE A 588 -2.46 4.73 -27.11
C ILE A 588 -3.90 4.22 -26.98
N LYS A 589 -4.28 3.26 -27.82
CA LYS A 589 -5.58 2.60 -27.81
C LYS A 589 -5.45 1.18 -27.30
N PHE A 590 -6.26 0.85 -26.30
CA PHE A 590 -6.43 -0.47 -25.74
C PHE A 590 -7.73 -1.07 -26.29
N ASN A 591 -7.61 -1.99 -27.24
CA ASN A 591 -8.76 -2.66 -27.85
C ASN A 591 -8.99 -4.03 -27.18
N TYR A 592 -10.24 -4.36 -26.87
CA TYR A 592 -10.57 -5.61 -26.18
C TYR A 592 -11.94 -6.18 -26.61
N PRO A 593 -12.09 -7.51 -26.67
CA PRO A 593 -13.37 -8.15 -26.98
C PRO A 593 -14.47 -7.82 -25.95
N PRO A 594 -15.76 -7.72 -26.37
CA PRO A 594 -16.31 -7.96 -27.72
C PRO A 594 -16.40 -6.67 -28.57
N GLY A 595 -15.38 -5.81 -28.56
CA GLY A 595 -15.32 -4.59 -29.39
C GLY A 595 -15.20 -3.28 -28.60
N GLY A 596 -14.78 -3.33 -27.34
CA GLY A 596 -14.50 -2.14 -26.54
C GLY A 596 -13.13 -1.55 -26.86
N SER A 597 -12.99 -0.24 -26.68
CA SER A 597 -11.73 0.47 -26.82
C SER A 597 -11.61 1.54 -25.74
N THR A 598 -10.41 1.70 -25.18
CA THR A 598 -10.05 2.76 -24.24
C THR A 598 -8.84 3.50 -24.79
N GLU A 599 -8.87 4.83 -24.83
CA GLU A 599 -7.78 5.65 -25.36
C GLU A 599 -7.12 6.47 -24.23
N LEU A 600 -5.80 6.44 -24.17
CA LEU A 600 -4.98 7.29 -23.30
C LEU A 600 -4.01 8.11 -24.16
N LYS A 601 -3.76 9.37 -23.76
CA LYS A 601 -2.86 10.28 -24.48
C LYS A 601 -1.70 10.72 -23.59
N VAL A 602 -0.48 10.55 -24.08
CA VAL A 602 0.74 10.94 -23.38
C VAL A 602 1.48 11.98 -24.20
N ASN A 603 1.67 13.16 -23.63
CA ASN A 603 2.41 14.26 -24.21
C ASN A 603 3.42 14.83 -23.20
N ASP A 604 4.19 15.84 -23.59
CA ASP A 604 5.19 16.43 -22.70
C ASP A 604 4.56 17.03 -21.41
N GLU A 605 3.38 17.64 -21.50
CA GLU A 605 2.67 18.28 -20.37
C GLU A 605 2.20 17.27 -19.31
N ASN A 606 1.77 16.09 -19.74
CA ASN A 606 1.25 15.04 -18.86
C ASN A 606 2.17 13.81 -18.77
N SER A 607 3.43 13.93 -19.20
CA SER A 607 4.39 12.83 -19.28
C SER A 607 4.64 12.13 -17.93
N LEU A 608 4.50 12.87 -16.83
CA LEU A 608 4.59 12.37 -15.45
C LEU A 608 3.26 11.88 -14.86
N LEU A 609 2.13 12.18 -15.51
CA LEU A 609 0.81 11.79 -15.01
C LEU A 609 0.58 10.31 -15.31
N TYR A 610 0.51 9.50 -14.27
CA TYR A 610 0.14 8.10 -14.39
C TYR A 610 -1.37 7.98 -14.61
N GLN A 611 -1.78 7.78 -15.87
CA GLN A 611 -3.19 7.70 -16.26
C GLN A 611 -3.68 6.26 -16.12
N LYS A 612 -4.82 6.05 -15.44
CA LYS A 612 -5.45 4.74 -15.22
C LYS A 612 -6.87 4.72 -15.79
N ALA A 613 -7.27 3.60 -16.37
CA ALA A 613 -8.65 3.37 -16.81
C ALA A 613 -9.06 1.91 -16.56
N GLU A 614 -10.19 1.72 -15.87
CA GLU A 614 -10.80 0.39 -15.68
C GLU A 614 -11.56 -0.04 -16.94
N LEU A 615 -11.33 -1.28 -17.38
CA LEU A 615 -12.05 -1.85 -18.51
C LEU A 615 -13.45 -2.29 -18.08
N PRO A 616 -14.51 -1.98 -18.85
CA PRO A 616 -15.90 -2.26 -18.46
C PRO A 616 -16.27 -3.74 -18.48
N SER A 617 -15.56 -4.56 -19.28
CA SER A 617 -15.84 -5.99 -19.42
C SER A 617 -14.92 -6.81 -18.53
N ARG A 618 -15.51 -7.58 -17.61
CA ARG A 618 -14.81 -8.53 -16.74
C ARG A 618 -14.43 -9.85 -17.44
N LYS A 619 -14.86 -10.04 -18.69
CA LYS A 619 -14.62 -11.25 -19.50
C LYS A 619 -13.45 -11.11 -20.47
N VAL A 620 -12.75 -9.99 -20.45
CA VAL A 620 -11.59 -9.77 -21.31
C VAL A 620 -10.49 -10.76 -20.94
N ARG A 621 -9.91 -11.39 -21.96
CA ARG A 621 -8.76 -12.32 -21.85
C ARG A 621 -7.56 -11.88 -22.67
N GLN A 622 -7.74 -10.88 -23.53
CA GLN A 622 -6.70 -10.34 -24.39
C GLN A 622 -6.96 -8.86 -24.58
N VAL A 623 -5.89 -8.06 -24.53
CA VAL A 623 -5.91 -6.62 -24.82
C VAL A 623 -4.89 -6.35 -25.91
N SER A 624 -5.35 -5.71 -26.99
CA SER A 624 -4.49 -5.26 -28.08
C SER A 624 -4.11 -3.79 -27.87
N ILE A 625 -2.81 -3.51 -27.82
CA ILE A 625 -2.25 -2.17 -27.66
C ILE A 625 -1.89 -1.64 -29.05
N ASP A 626 -2.59 -0.60 -29.48
CA ASP A 626 -2.35 0.15 -30.72
C ASP A 626 -1.86 1.56 -30.37
N ALA A 627 -0.59 1.87 -30.62
CA ALA A 627 -0.03 3.19 -30.34
C ALA A 627 0.46 3.89 -31.62
N LYS A 628 0.22 5.20 -31.70
CA LYS A 628 0.71 6.08 -32.79
C LYS A 628 1.28 7.36 -32.23
N GLY A 629 2.27 7.92 -32.92
CA GLY A 629 2.87 9.22 -32.57
C GLY A 629 4.39 9.17 -32.49
N THR A 630 4.97 9.98 -31.59
CA THR A 630 6.42 10.10 -31.38
C THR A 630 6.77 10.10 -29.90
N GLY A 631 7.89 9.46 -29.54
CA GLY A 631 8.38 9.37 -28.16
C GLY A 631 8.25 7.97 -27.57
N PHE A 632 8.29 7.85 -26.24
CA PHE A 632 8.11 6.58 -25.54
C PHE A 632 7.11 6.70 -24.40
N ALA A 633 6.50 5.58 -24.01
CA ALA A 633 5.65 5.46 -22.83
C ALA A 633 5.77 4.07 -22.21
N VAL A 634 5.58 3.98 -20.90
CA VAL A 634 5.37 2.70 -20.22
C VAL A 634 3.86 2.49 -20.10
N VAL A 635 3.42 1.36 -20.60
CA VAL A 635 2.03 0.90 -20.50
C VAL A 635 1.96 -0.29 -19.57
N GLN A 636 0.98 -0.31 -18.67
CA GLN A 636 0.73 -1.48 -17.83
C GLN A 636 -0.70 -1.96 -17.98
N ILE A 637 -0.86 -3.27 -18.04
CA ILE A 637 -2.16 -3.93 -17.93
C ILE A 637 -2.15 -4.69 -16.60
N SER A 638 -2.86 -4.13 -15.62
CA SER A 638 -2.99 -4.70 -14.28
C SER A 638 -4.35 -5.36 -14.15
N TYR A 639 -4.39 -6.61 -13.70
CA TYR A 639 -5.62 -7.34 -13.52
C TYR A 639 -5.62 -8.11 -12.20
N ARG A 640 -6.80 -8.24 -11.63
CA ARG A 640 -7.03 -8.99 -10.40
C ARG A 640 -8.24 -9.89 -10.54
N TYR A 641 -8.21 -11.03 -9.87
CA TYR A 641 -9.30 -12.00 -9.83
C TYR A 641 -9.25 -12.80 -8.54
N ASN A 642 -10.36 -13.41 -8.13
CA ASN A 642 -10.40 -14.22 -6.92
C ASN A 642 -10.41 -15.71 -7.22
N VAL A 643 -9.72 -16.49 -6.37
CA VAL A 643 -9.71 -17.97 -6.41
C VAL A 643 -10.08 -18.56 -5.05
N ASN A 644 -10.79 -19.69 -5.05
CA ASN A 644 -11.19 -20.45 -3.86
C ASN A 644 -10.29 -21.67 -3.63
N LYS A 645 -8.97 -21.51 -3.76
CA LYS A 645 -8.00 -22.59 -3.60
C LYS A 645 -6.91 -22.19 -2.61
N LYS A 646 -6.44 -23.16 -1.82
CA LYS A 646 -5.19 -23.04 -1.05
C LYS A 646 -4.02 -23.09 -2.04
N GLY A 647 -2.93 -22.38 -1.78
CA GLY A 647 -1.69 -22.49 -2.57
C GLY A 647 -1.21 -23.94 -2.64
N ALA A 648 -0.72 -24.39 -3.79
CA ALA A 648 -0.36 -25.79 -4.03
C ALA A 648 0.89 -26.22 -3.24
N VAL A 649 1.81 -25.29 -2.97
CA VAL A 649 3.05 -25.55 -2.23
C VAL A 649 3.23 -24.52 -1.10
N PRO A 650 2.69 -24.79 0.10
CA PRO A 650 2.79 -23.85 1.21
C PRO A 650 4.21 -23.85 1.81
N ALA A 651 4.83 -22.68 1.91
CA ALA A 651 6.13 -22.50 2.57
C ALA A 651 6.04 -22.41 4.11
N PHE A 652 4.81 -22.39 4.62
CA PHE A 652 4.49 -22.39 6.04
C PHE A 652 3.43 -23.45 6.31
N LYS A 653 3.53 -24.15 7.43
CA LYS A 653 2.41 -24.89 8.00
C LYS A 653 1.51 -23.88 8.71
N LEU A 654 0.24 -23.82 8.34
CA LEU A 654 -0.75 -22.93 8.94
C LEU A 654 -1.89 -23.77 9.50
N ASN A 655 -2.21 -23.57 10.77
CA ASN A 655 -3.34 -24.22 11.44
C ASN A 655 -4.22 -23.14 12.06
N ILE A 656 -5.49 -23.09 11.66
CA ILE A 656 -6.48 -22.12 12.15
C ILE A 656 -7.51 -22.91 12.93
N GLN A 657 -7.63 -22.62 14.23
CA GLN A 657 -8.60 -23.25 15.10
C GLN A 657 -9.53 -22.19 15.68
N THR A 658 -10.83 -22.39 15.49
CA THR A 658 -11.85 -21.62 16.20
C THR A 658 -12.01 -22.23 17.59
N ASP A 659 -11.77 -21.44 18.63
CA ASP A 659 -11.88 -21.89 20.02
C ASP A 659 -13.33 -22.23 20.37
N ASP A 660 -13.53 -23.24 21.21
CA ASP A 660 -14.85 -23.71 21.63
C ASP A 660 -15.67 -22.63 22.35
N SER A 661 -14.98 -21.71 23.05
CA SER A 661 -15.58 -20.55 23.73
C SER A 661 -16.16 -19.50 22.78
N SER A 662 -15.85 -19.57 21.47
CA SER A 662 -16.48 -18.71 20.47
C SER A 662 -18.00 -18.86 20.52
N THR A 663 -18.74 -17.78 20.31
CA THR A 663 -20.21 -17.79 20.17
C THR A 663 -20.60 -17.33 18.77
N LYS A 664 -21.90 -17.10 18.52
CA LYS A 664 -22.35 -16.48 17.26
C LYS A 664 -21.96 -15.01 17.16
N ASP A 665 -21.68 -14.35 18.29
CA ASP A 665 -21.38 -12.91 18.38
C ASP A 665 -19.94 -12.61 18.84
N HIS A 666 -19.21 -13.61 19.32
CA HIS A 666 -17.81 -13.50 19.72
C HIS A 666 -16.99 -14.59 19.05
N LEU A 667 -15.92 -14.21 18.38
CA LEU A 667 -15.03 -15.09 17.65
C LEU A 667 -13.66 -15.09 18.32
N LEU A 668 -13.23 -16.24 18.83
CA LEU A 668 -11.89 -16.45 19.33
C LEU A 668 -11.17 -17.46 18.44
N LEU A 669 -10.12 -17.01 17.76
CA LEU A 669 -9.30 -17.82 16.87
C LEU A 669 -7.94 -18.05 17.50
N ASN A 670 -7.45 -19.28 17.46
CA ASN A 670 -6.04 -19.60 17.70
C ASN A 670 -5.39 -19.97 16.37
N ILE A 671 -4.45 -19.13 15.92
CA ILE A 671 -3.78 -19.29 14.62
C ILE A 671 -2.33 -19.64 14.87
N CYS A 672 -1.92 -20.85 14.49
CA CYS A 672 -0.54 -21.32 14.62
C CYS A 672 0.14 -21.41 13.26
N ALA A 673 1.36 -20.88 13.16
CA ALA A 673 2.18 -20.96 11.97
C ALA A 673 3.62 -21.41 12.26
N SER A 674 4.16 -22.30 11.44
CA SER A 674 5.59 -22.68 11.43
C SER A 674 6.14 -22.72 10.01
N TYR A 675 7.43 -22.51 9.86
CA TYR A 675 8.11 -22.46 8.57
C TYR A 675 8.52 -23.86 8.11
N THR A 676 8.22 -24.21 6.86
CA THR A 676 8.48 -25.54 6.28
C THR A 676 9.48 -25.53 5.14
N ALA A 677 9.78 -24.35 4.55
CA ALA A 677 10.69 -24.21 3.43
C ALA A 677 12.17 -24.01 3.83
N GLY A 678 12.54 -24.33 5.08
CA GLY A 678 13.89 -24.19 5.62
C GLY A 678 13.91 -24.18 7.15
N LYS A 679 15.00 -23.68 7.75
CA LYS A 679 15.13 -23.57 9.22
C LYS A 679 14.31 -22.40 9.80
N GLU A 680 14.25 -21.29 9.08
CA GLU A 680 13.57 -20.06 9.48
C GLU A 680 13.24 -19.21 8.25
N SER A 681 12.15 -18.44 8.31
CA SER A 681 11.82 -17.39 7.34
C SER A 681 12.65 -16.13 7.59
N ASN A 682 12.56 -15.14 6.70
CA ASN A 682 12.88 -13.76 7.04
C ASN A 682 11.76 -13.16 7.91
N MET A 683 11.59 -11.83 7.90
CA MET A 683 10.39 -11.20 8.46
C MET A 683 9.14 -11.83 7.84
N ALA A 684 8.23 -12.29 8.68
CA ALA A 684 6.97 -12.87 8.25
C ALA A 684 5.82 -11.95 8.61
N VAL A 685 4.80 -11.94 7.76
CA VAL A 685 3.55 -11.22 7.99
C VAL A 685 2.39 -12.20 7.96
N MET A 686 1.51 -12.09 8.94
CA MET A 686 0.26 -12.84 8.99
C MET A 686 -0.92 -11.87 8.86
N GLU A 687 -1.69 -12.03 7.80
CA GLU A 687 -2.91 -11.30 7.52
C GLU A 687 -4.12 -12.16 7.88
N VAL A 688 -4.90 -11.70 8.86
CA VAL A 688 -6.10 -12.35 9.36
C VAL A 688 -7.32 -11.55 8.90
N THR A 689 -8.02 -12.06 7.89
CA THR A 689 -9.28 -11.45 7.43
C THR A 689 -10.41 -11.91 8.34
N LEU A 690 -11.16 -10.96 8.93
CA LEU A 690 -12.32 -11.27 9.76
C LEU A 690 -13.57 -11.53 8.89
N PRO A 691 -14.50 -12.41 9.32
CA PRO A 691 -15.75 -12.62 8.61
C PRO A 691 -16.60 -11.35 8.57
N SER A 692 -17.44 -11.21 7.54
CA SER A 692 -18.33 -10.06 7.40
C SER A 692 -19.15 -9.84 8.67
N GLY A 693 -19.10 -8.60 9.18
CA GLY A 693 -19.77 -8.17 10.40
C GLY A 693 -18.98 -8.38 11.69
N PHE A 694 -17.79 -8.99 11.66
CA PHE A 694 -16.87 -9.05 12.79
C PHE A 694 -15.79 -7.98 12.70
N THR A 695 -15.45 -7.37 13.83
CA THR A 695 -14.36 -6.39 13.96
C THR A 695 -13.56 -6.68 15.23
N ILE A 696 -12.25 -6.39 15.20
CA ILE A 696 -11.42 -6.38 16.41
C ILE A 696 -11.59 -5.03 17.13
N ASP A 697 -11.60 -5.07 18.46
CA ASP A 697 -11.66 -3.89 19.32
C ASP A 697 -10.27 -3.47 19.81
N GLU A 698 -10.19 -2.31 20.47
CA GLU A 698 -8.92 -1.77 20.97
C GLU A 698 -8.22 -2.68 21.97
N ASP A 699 -8.98 -3.41 22.79
CA ASP A 699 -8.41 -4.31 23.79
C ASP A 699 -7.88 -5.59 23.15
N GLY A 700 -8.55 -6.14 22.13
CA GLY A 700 -8.00 -7.20 21.29
C GLY A 700 -6.70 -6.79 20.58
N ILE A 701 -6.63 -5.56 20.06
CA ILE A 701 -5.40 -5.03 19.44
C ILE A 701 -4.26 -4.92 20.48
N LYS A 702 -4.53 -4.42 21.68
CA LYS A 702 -3.53 -4.35 22.76
C LYS A 702 -3.05 -5.74 23.18
N ALA A 703 -3.94 -6.71 23.31
CA ALA A 703 -3.61 -8.09 23.63
C ALA A 703 -2.66 -8.70 22.59
N LEU A 704 -2.94 -8.48 21.30
CA LEU A 704 -2.07 -8.96 20.21
C LEU A 704 -0.67 -8.33 20.24
N ARG A 705 -0.53 -7.08 20.68
CA ARG A 705 0.77 -6.40 20.78
C ARG A 705 1.68 -6.96 21.87
N VAL A 706 1.12 -7.60 22.90
CA VAL A 706 1.89 -8.22 23.98
C VAL A 706 2.11 -9.73 23.76
N THR A 707 1.54 -10.30 22.70
CA THR A 707 1.74 -11.71 22.35
C THR A 707 3.21 -11.98 22.02
N PRO A 708 3.82 -13.06 22.57
CA PRO A 708 5.20 -13.42 22.28
C PRO A 708 5.47 -13.52 20.77
N ARG A 709 6.64 -13.01 20.35
CA ARG A 709 7.13 -12.98 18.94
C ARG A 709 6.37 -12.04 17.99
N VAL A 710 5.23 -11.46 18.39
CA VAL A 710 4.58 -10.38 17.62
C VAL A 710 5.32 -9.06 17.85
N LYS A 711 5.68 -8.37 16.77
CA LYS A 711 6.48 -7.13 16.81
C LYS A 711 5.67 -5.89 16.50
N LYS A 712 4.64 -6.06 15.67
CA LYS A 712 3.73 -4.99 15.28
C LYS A 712 2.37 -5.58 14.97
N VAL A 713 1.34 -4.80 15.28
CA VAL A 713 -0.05 -5.07 14.94
C VAL A 713 -0.59 -3.84 14.23
N GLU A 714 -1.10 -4.04 13.02
CA GLU A 714 -1.86 -3.04 12.28
C GLU A 714 -3.26 -3.56 11.96
N THR A 715 -4.22 -2.66 11.87
CA THR A 715 -5.55 -2.97 11.36
C THR A 715 -5.83 -2.15 10.10
N LYS A 716 -6.58 -2.75 9.17
CA LYS A 716 -7.02 -2.12 7.92
C LYS A 716 -8.53 -2.34 7.78
N GLU A 717 -9.14 -1.60 6.85
CA GLU A 717 -10.54 -1.82 6.44
C GLU A 717 -11.53 -1.75 7.62
N GLU A 718 -11.48 -0.65 8.40
CA GLU A 718 -12.30 -0.46 9.61
C GLU A 718 -12.21 -1.63 10.60
N ASN A 719 -10.98 -2.07 10.90
CA ASN A 719 -10.69 -3.17 11.84
C ASN A 719 -11.24 -4.55 11.43
N THR A 720 -11.49 -4.76 10.13
CA THR A 720 -11.89 -6.08 9.59
C THR A 720 -10.72 -6.90 9.06
N LEU A 721 -9.54 -6.30 8.92
CA LEU A 721 -8.29 -7.00 8.57
C LEU A 721 -7.23 -6.71 9.62
N VAL A 722 -6.70 -7.76 10.24
CA VAL A 722 -5.61 -7.67 11.23
C VAL A 722 -4.30 -8.14 10.58
N VAL A 723 -3.24 -7.33 10.71
CA VAL A 723 -1.92 -7.62 10.13
C VAL A 723 -0.90 -7.72 11.28
N LEU A 724 -0.30 -8.88 11.42
CA LEU A 724 0.68 -9.21 12.46
C LEU A 724 2.05 -9.37 11.83
N TYR A 725 3.07 -8.77 12.45
CA TYR A 725 4.45 -8.80 11.98
C TYR A 725 5.32 -9.59 12.95
N PHE A 726 6.16 -10.49 12.41
CA PHE A 726 7.12 -11.30 13.16
C PHE A 726 8.52 -11.11 12.60
N ASP A 727 9.54 -11.01 13.47
CA ASP A 727 10.95 -10.94 13.01
C ASP A 727 11.32 -12.13 12.13
N LYS A 728 10.85 -13.33 12.54
CA LYS A 728 10.95 -14.58 11.82
C LYS A 728 10.02 -15.64 12.37
N VAL A 729 9.62 -16.57 11.51
CA VAL A 729 8.93 -17.80 11.88
C VAL A 729 9.90 -18.95 11.62
N THR A 730 10.04 -19.81 12.62
CA THR A 730 10.96 -20.95 12.65
C THR A 730 10.18 -22.24 12.36
N THR A 731 10.85 -23.39 12.41
CA THR A 731 10.16 -24.69 12.40
C THR A 731 9.26 -24.91 13.62
N GLU A 732 9.47 -24.15 14.70
CA GLU A 732 8.58 -24.09 15.87
C GLU A 732 7.31 -23.27 15.59
N ASP A 733 6.17 -23.77 16.07
CA ASP A 733 4.87 -23.11 15.92
C ASP A 733 4.80 -21.79 16.70
N VAL A 734 4.36 -20.74 16.02
CA VAL A 734 3.99 -19.45 16.60
C VAL A 734 2.48 -19.34 16.59
N CYS A 735 1.86 -19.31 17.76
CA CYS A 735 0.42 -19.23 17.91
C CYS A 735 -0.03 -17.85 18.37
N VAL A 736 -1.04 -17.29 17.72
CA VAL A 736 -1.61 -15.98 18.03
C VAL A 736 -3.12 -16.10 18.26
N PRO A 737 -3.62 -15.69 19.45
CA PRO A 737 -5.05 -15.65 19.72
C PRO A 737 -5.65 -14.33 19.19
N VAL A 738 -6.60 -14.42 18.25
CA VAL A 738 -7.33 -13.27 17.71
C VAL A 738 -8.76 -13.30 18.22
N SER A 739 -9.15 -12.27 18.96
CA SER A 739 -10.50 -12.07 19.47
C SER A 739 -11.22 -10.99 18.65
N ALA A 740 -12.42 -11.27 18.17
CA ALA A 740 -13.23 -10.32 17.40
C ALA A 740 -14.71 -10.43 17.79
N TYR A 741 -15.45 -9.33 17.65
CA TYR A 741 -16.87 -9.25 18.00
C TYR A 741 -17.73 -8.92 16.80
N LYS A 742 -18.94 -9.49 16.77
CA LYS A 742 -19.93 -9.23 15.74
C LYS A 742 -20.58 -7.87 15.98
N THR A 743 -20.14 -6.87 15.23
CA THR A 743 -20.68 -5.51 15.25
C THR A 743 -21.83 -5.30 14.25
N PHE A 744 -21.91 -6.15 13.23
CA PHE A 744 -23.01 -6.14 12.26
C PHE A 744 -23.67 -7.51 12.11
N ARG A 745 -25.00 -7.50 11.99
CA ARG A 745 -25.83 -8.69 11.82
C ARG A 745 -25.71 -9.25 10.41
N VAL A 746 -24.80 -10.21 10.26
CA VAL A 746 -24.58 -11.00 9.04
C VAL A 746 -24.78 -12.48 9.32
N ALA A 747 -25.35 -13.19 8.36
CA ALA A 747 -25.57 -14.63 8.38
C ALA A 747 -25.14 -15.27 7.07
N LYS A 748 -24.96 -16.60 7.10
CA LYS A 748 -24.43 -17.39 5.98
C LYS A 748 -23.08 -16.83 5.49
N GLN A 749 -22.21 -16.43 6.43
CA GLN A 749 -20.90 -15.87 6.13
C GLN A 749 -20.09 -16.83 5.24
N LYS A 750 -19.39 -16.27 4.25
CA LYS A 750 -18.48 -17.03 3.39
C LYS A 750 -17.13 -17.25 4.09
N PRO A 751 -16.41 -18.33 3.78
CA PRO A 751 -15.06 -18.55 4.29
C PRO A 751 -14.14 -17.34 4.03
N VAL A 752 -13.32 -17.01 5.03
CA VAL A 752 -12.32 -15.92 4.98
C VAL A 752 -10.91 -16.49 5.11
N PRO A 753 -9.92 -15.89 4.43
CA PRO A 753 -8.55 -16.39 4.48
C PRO A 753 -7.77 -15.86 5.69
N VAL A 754 -6.85 -16.68 6.18
CA VAL A 754 -5.64 -16.24 6.88
C VAL A 754 -4.46 -16.57 6.00
N THR A 755 -3.62 -15.57 5.73
CA THR A 755 -2.40 -15.75 4.93
C THR A 755 -1.18 -15.40 5.76
N VAL A 756 -0.22 -16.32 5.81
CA VAL A 756 1.13 -16.04 6.32
C VAL A 756 2.11 -16.06 5.17
N TYR A 757 2.99 -15.07 5.08
CA TYR A 757 3.98 -14.97 4.02
C TYR A 757 5.29 -14.36 4.51
N ASP A 758 6.38 -14.73 3.84
CA ASP A 758 7.66 -14.03 3.98
C ASP A 758 7.53 -12.65 3.34
N TYR A 759 7.79 -11.61 4.11
CA TYR A 759 7.60 -10.22 3.69
C TYR A 759 8.46 -9.84 2.49
N TYR A 760 9.64 -10.44 2.36
CA TYR A 760 10.59 -10.12 1.29
C TYR A 760 10.55 -11.08 0.11
N ASP A 761 9.84 -12.20 0.27
CA ASP A 761 9.59 -13.17 -0.78
C ASP A 761 8.16 -13.69 -0.63
N THR A 762 7.20 -12.92 -1.15
CA THR A 762 5.76 -13.20 -1.02
C THR A 762 5.31 -14.50 -1.71
N THR A 763 6.20 -15.18 -2.43
CA THR A 763 5.93 -16.51 -2.99
C THR A 763 6.05 -17.61 -1.95
N LYS A 764 6.86 -17.38 -0.91
CA LYS A 764 6.85 -18.19 0.29
C LYS A 764 5.66 -17.75 1.13
N LYS A 765 4.55 -18.43 0.94
CA LYS A 765 3.32 -18.17 1.70
C LYS A 765 2.55 -19.45 1.99
N ALA A 766 1.60 -19.34 2.89
CA ALA A 766 0.53 -20.31 3.08
C ALA A 766 -0.76 -19.54 3.33
N THR A 767 -1.85 -20.02 2.72
CA THR A 767 -3.19 -19.50 2.98
C THR A 767 -4.11 -20.65 3.33
N ASP A 768 -4.88 -20.47 4.38
CA ASP A 768 -5.99 -21.34 4.72
C ASP A 768 -7.25 -20.53 5.00
N PHE A 769 -8.41 -21.17 4.87
CA PHE A 769 -9.71 -20.56 5.06
C PHE A 769 -10.37 -21.10 6.30
N TYR A 770 -11.07 -20.22 7.01
CA TYR A 770 -11.91 -20.60 8.15
C TYR A 770 -13.28 -19.94 8.03
N VAL A 771 -14.21 -20.43 8.84
CA VAL A 771 -15.55 -19.87 9.01
C VAL A 771 -15.82 -19.65 10.50
N PRO A 772 -16.56 -18.59 10.88
CA PRO A 772 -17.03 -18.45 12.25
C PRO A 772 -18.09 -19.51 12.56
N LYS A 773 -18.53 -19.60 13.82
CA LYS A 773 -19.70 -20.43 14.16
C LYS A 773 -20.89 -20.02 13.27
N PRO A 774 -21.55 -20.96 12.58
CA PRO A 774 -22.59 -20.63 11.60
C PRO A 774 -23.71 -19.80 12.21
N SER A 775 -23.99 -18.65 11.60
CA SER A 775 -25.20 -17.85 11.87
C SER A 775 -26.23 -18.14 10.78
N SER A 776 -27.44 -18.52 11.20
CA SER A 776 -28.61 -18.69 10.36
C SER A 776 -29.30 -17.33 10.13
N ILE A 777 -30.27 -17.30 9.21
CA ILE A 777 -31.12 -16.11 9.03
C ILE A 777 -31.93 -15.82 10.31
N CYS A 778 -32.33 -16.87 11.03
CA CYS A 778 -33.09 -16.77 12.27
C CYS A 778 -32.31 -16.15 13.42
N ASP A 779 -30.99 -16.20 13.36
CA ASP A 779 -30.12 -15.57 14.38
C ASP A 779 -30.01 -14.05 14.19
N ILE A 780 -30.45 -13.51 13.05
CA ILE A 780 -30.23 -12.10 12.71
C ILE A 780 -31.49 -11.35 12.27
N CYS A 781 -32.57 -12.04 11.90
CA CYS A 781 -33.80 -11.40 11.44
C CYS A 781 -34.54 -10.74 12.62
N GLU A 782 -35.45 -9.81 12.32
CA GLU A 782 -36.38 -9.26 13.30
C GLU A 782 -37.80 -9.13 12.71
N GLY A 783 -38.80 -9.32 13.58
CA GLY A 783 -40.22 -9.13 13.26
C GLY A 783 -40.67 -9.94 12.04
N ASP A 784 -41.24 -9.26 11.06
CA ASP A 784 -41.82 -9.89 9.86
C ASP A 784 -40.82 -10.68 9.02
N ASP A 785 -39.51 -10.42 9.15
CA ASP A 785 -38.48 -11.14 8.40
C ASP A 785 -38.20 -12.54 9.00
N CYS A 786 -38.65 -12.82 10.24
CA CYS A 786 -38.43 -14.08 10.97
C CYS A 786 -39.56 -15.12 10.91
N LYS A 787 -40.60 -14.91 10.09
CA LYS A 787 -41.87 -15.69 10.14
C LYS A 787 -41.78 -17.23 10.07
N ASN A 788 -40.63 -17.82 9.76
CA ASN A 788 -40.43 -19.28 9.66
C ASN A 788 -39.36 -19.84 10.62
N CYS A 789 -38.90 -19.03 11.58
CA CYS A 789 -37.87 -19.47 12.54
C CYS A 789 -38.41 -20.37 13.65
N ASP A 790 -39.74 -20.53 13.73
CA ASP A 790 -40.43 -21.39 14.71
C ASP A 790 -40.37 -22.89 14.40
N ASN A 791 -39.72 -23.32 13.30
CA ASN A 791 -39.61 -24.73 12.89
C ASN A 791 -38.18 -25.32 12.94
N ASP A 792 -37.17 -24.58 13.42
CA ASP A 792 -35.76 -25.00 13.44
C ASP A 792 -35.25 -25.28 14.88
N VAL A 793 -36.11 -25.79 15.77
CA VAL A 793 -35.71 -26.31 17.11
C VAL A 793 -35.38 -27.79 17.07
#